data_AF-A0A8C9V2L1-F1
#
_entry.id   AF-A0A8C9V2L1-F1
#
_cell.length_a   1.000
_cell.length_b   1.000
_cell.length_c   1.000
_cell.angle_alpha   90.00
_cell.angle_beta   90.00
_cell.angle_gamma   90.00
#
_symmetry.space_group_name_H-M   'P 1'
#
loop_
_entity.id
_entity.type
_entity.pdbx_description
1 polymer ?
#
loop_
_entity_poly.entity_id
_entity_poly.type
_entity_poly.pdbx_seq_one_letter_code
_entity_poly.pdbx_strand_id
1 'polypeptide(L)'
;MEDMDPEEQFLYDARNGNLPGIQSLLLSRAKEESKININCKGKSKSNLGWTPLHLACYFGHRDVVEELLKAGADVNLPNNVGDTGLHKAAFTGRKEVVMLLLQFNACATVINGTAQIPKDVTEDDEIKTMLEAAERTEERKLEEKLLEAAREGDASTLTQLLNRKKPPDLGCKDLLGNTPLHCAAYRGQRLCALKLLRSGASPYARNKNDQTVFDLASDAEMKQILECSALKGVSRTVQTFEGPLWKSSRFFGWRLYWVVLQDGVLSWYSNQSDAGVSARRQGCKPLTQAHCMIKARDSCFFTLKCFDDSVHHFKVSPKNAPEVTRQKWLDALEEHAAYSTHYCSQEQGSEEDEEDAICLGELSESLQTAEACQQKLETEVTALLAMVKRDELTGQLPSPALQKLRETCELSSEACTTLRQCFALFSRQEGVRSLKLEHEVEKNKILSEALQTLATEHHELEQSIVKGSPPQCALSEDEFYDAVSESDSEHSVSGFETVTTHSCEEESIQFISGRSSPVSMSQGEESRSLPEVQSNGIGKHRTSLPAPMFSRNDFSIWSILKKCIGMELSKITMPVIFNEPLSFLQRLTEYMEHTYLLHQANSSSDSMERMKCVAAFAVSAVASQWERTGKPFNPLLGETYELVREDLGFRLVSEQVSHHPPVSAFHAEGLKADFVFHGSIYPKLKFWGKSVEAEPKGTITLELPRYNEAYTWTNPTCCVHNIIVGQLWIEQYGNVEIINHKTGERCCLNFKPCGLFGKELHKVEGYIFDKSKKKVCALYGKWTECMYIVDPATFDAHKKNDRKNTEEKKGNKQGTEEPEEMPLPDAETVLMIPGSQLLWRIAPRPENSAQMYSFTSFAMQLNELDKEMEAVIPKTDSRLRPDIRAMENGDIDLASEEKKRLEEKQRATRKMRSRSDEEWKTRWFHQGPNPHNGSQDWLYSGGYWDRNYSQLPDIY
;
A
#
# COMPACT_ATOMS: atom_id res chain seq x y z
N MET A 1 -28.13 54.92 24.33
CA MET A 1 -27.42 53.63 24.33
C MET A 1 -26.99 53.45 25.77
N GLU A 2 -27.52 52.43 26.44
CA GLU A 2 -27.26 52.20 27.87
C GLU A 2 -25.85 51.64 28.04
N ASP A 3 -25.19 51.98 29.16
CA ASP A 3 -23.83 51.55 29.45
C ASP A 3 -23.78 50.03 29.65
N MET A 4 -23.42 49.29 28.60
CA MET A 4 -23.15 47.86 28.70
C MET A 4 -21.92 47.61 29.59
N ASP A 5 -21.99 46.59 30.45
CA ASP A 5 -20.88 46.12 31.26
C ASP A 5 -19.66 45.82 30.36
N PRO A 6 -18.44 46.33 30.64
CA PRO A 6 -17.28 46.12 29.79
C PRO A 6 -16.97 44.63 29.52
N GLU A 7 -17.28 43.71 30.44
CA GLU A 7 -17.17 42.26 30.19
C GLU A 7 -18.23 41.74 29.21
N GLU A 8 -19.45 42.27 29.22
CA GLU A 8 -20.51 41.90 28.28
C GLU A 8 -20.24 42.49 26.89
N GLN A 9 -19.71 43.71 26.81
CA GLN A 9 -19.22 44.30 25.56
C GLN A 9 -18.05 43.47 24.99
N PHE A 10 -17.10 43.05 25.82
CA PHE A 10 -15.97 42.20 25.40
C PHE A 10 -16.43 40.83 24.87
N LEU A 11 -17.44 40.22 25.49
CA LEU A 11 -18.09 39.00 25.00
C LEU A 11 -18.88 39.21 23.70
N TYR A 12 -19.55 40.36 23.54
CA TYR A 12 -20.29 40.73 22.34
C TYR A 12 -19.35 40.96 21.15
N ASP A 13 -18.28 41.72 21.34
CA ASP A 13 -17.29 42.00 20.30
C ASP A 13 -16.57 40.71 19.86
N ALA A 14 -16.24 39.81 20.80
CA ALA A 14 -15.64 38.53 20.48
C ALA A 14 -16.58 37.58 19.73
N ARG A 15 -17.90 37.67 19.97
CA ARG A 15 -18.92 36.92 19.23
C ARG A 15 -19.11 37.41 17.81
N ASN A 16 -18.99 38.72 17.59
CA ASN A 16 -19.27 39.35 16.29
C ASN A 16 -18.02 39.61 15.43
N GLY A 17 -16.83 39.27 15.93
CA GLY A 17 -15.57 39.48 15.18
C GLY A 17 -15.08 40.93 15.20
N ASN A 18 -15.54 41.76 16.15
CA ASN A 18 -15.19 43.17 16.24
C ASN A 18 -13.78 43.37 16.84
N LEU A 19 -12.76 43.11 16.03
CA LEU A 19 -11.35 43.28 16.41
C LEU A 19 -11.03 44.70 16.96
N PRO A 20 -11.48 45.82 16.34
CA PRO A 20 -11.26 47.15 16.91
C PRO A 20 -11.86 47.35 18.31
N GLY A 21 -13.04 46.77 18.58
CA GLY A 21 -13.66 46.79 19.91
C GLY A 21 -12.82 46.03 20.95
N ILE A 22 -12.39 44.81 20.60
CA ILE A 22 -11.50 43.98 21.43
C ILE A 22 -10.17 44.70 21.72
N GLN A 23 -9.51 45.25 20.70
CA GLN A 23 -8.26 45.98 20.86
C GLN A 23 -8.44 47.23 21.74
N SER A 24 -9.53 47.98 21.58
CA SER A 24 -9.83 49.15 22.43
C SER A 24 -9.96 48.77 23.90
N LEU A 25 -10.70 47.68 24.21
CA LEU A 25 -10.92 47.19 25.58
C LEU A 25 -9.65 46.57 26.20
N LEU A 26 -8.79 45.95 25.38
CA LEU A 26 -7.48 45.46 25.82
C LEU A 26 -6.50 46.61 26.11
N LEU A 27 -6.55 47.69 25.31
CA LEU A 27 -5.74 48.89 25.53
C LEU A 27 -6.17 49.67 26.79
N SER A 28 -7.47 49.81 27.06
CA SER A 28 -7.94 50.43 28.31
C SER A 28 -7.60 49.57 29.54
N ARG A 29 -7.58 48.24 29.41
CA ARG A 29 -7.05 47.33 30.43
C ARG A 29 -5.55 47.54 30.66
N ALA A 30 -4.75 47.68 29.60
CA ALA A 30 -3.31 47.91 29.69
C ALA A 30 -2.93 49.26 30.32
N LYS A 31 -3.82 50.26 30.27
CA LYS A 31 -3.68 51.56 30.93
C LYS A 31 -4.24 51.61 32.36
N GLU A 32 -4.71 50.49 32.90
CA GLU A 32 -5.44 50.38 34.18
C GLU A 32 -6.78 51.15 34.23
N GLU A 33 -7.27 51.70 33.11
CA GLU A 33 -8.52 52.45 32.99
C GLU A 33 -9.76 51.54 33.17
N SER A 34 -9.64 50.24 32.88
CA SER A 34 -10.74 49.26 33.00
C SER A 34 -10.28 47.89 33.50
N LYS A 35 -10.88 47.37 34.58
CA LYS A 35 -10.59 46.03 35.12
C LYS A 35 -11.40 44.93 34.40
N ILE A 36 -10.98 44.58 33.19
CA ILE A 36 -11.58 43.50 32.39
C ILE A 36 -10.84 42.18 32.64
N ASN A 37 -11.58 41.11 32.92
CA ASN A 37 -11.05 39.75 32.89
C ASN A 37 -11.14 39.18 31.47
N ILE A 38 -10.01 38.85 30.84
CA ILE A 38 -10.01 38.25 29.49
C ILE A 38 -10.73 36.89 29.46
N ASN A 39 -10.67 36.16 30.57
CA ASN A 39 -11.34 34.88 30.77
C ASN A 39 -12.73 35.06 31.43
N CYS A 40 -13.38 36.22 31.27
CA CYS A 40 -14.74 36.45 31.74
C CYS A 40 -15.70 35.38 31.15
N LYS A 41 -16.69 34.96 31.94
CA LYS A 41 -17.68 33.97 31.51
C LYS A 41 -19.04 34.64 31.32
N GLY A 42 -19.68 34.38 30.19
CA GLY A 42 -21.00 34.90 29.88
C GLY A 42 -22.03 34.53 30.94
N LYS A 43 -22.81 35.54 31.36
CA LYS A 43 -23.86 35.44 32.39
C LYS A 43 -25.26 35.29 31.77
N SER A 44 -25.42 35.66 30.49
CA SER A 44 -26.69 35.57 29.76
C SER A 44 -27.01 34.12 29.33
N LYS A 45 -28.30 33.81 29.13
CA LYS A 45 -28.72 32.50 28.59
C LYS A 45 -28.10 32.15 27.23
N SER A 46 -27.65 33.13 26.45
CA SER A 46 -27.15 32.93 25.08
C SER A 46 -25.67 32.56 25.00
N ASN A 47 -24.91 32.72 26.08
CA ASN A 47 -23.47 32.46 26.16
C ASN A 47 -23.03 31.98 27.56
N LEU A 48 -23.93 31.32 28.30
CA LEU A 48 -23.74 30.98 29.70
C LEU A 48 -22.49 30.10 29.92
N GLY A 49 -21.51 30.64 30.63
CA GLY A 49 -20.26 29.93 30.93
C GLY A 49 -19.22 29.91 29.81
N TRP A 50 -19.49 30.53 28.65
CA TRP A 50 -18.53 30.68 27.55
C TRP A 50 -17.66 31.91 27.76
N THR A 51 -16.40 31.84 27.35
CA THR A 51 -15.46 32.98 27.37
C THR A 51 -15.39 33.65 25.99
N PRO A 52 -14.78 34.86 25.87
CA PRO A 52 -14.54 35.51 24.58
C PRO A 52 -13.85 34.58 23.57
N LEU A 53 -12.87 33.80 24.04
CA LEU A 53 -12.16 32.81 23.21
C LEU A 53 -13.10 31.72 22.68
N HIS A 54 -14.01 31.16 23.50
CA HIS A 54 -14.98 30.16 23.03
C HIS A 54 -15.91 30.71 21.95
N LEU A 55 -16.35 31.98 22.10
CA LEU A 55 -17.22 32.64 21.14
C LEU A 55 -16.47 32.88 19.82
N ALA A 56 -15.29 33.48 19.87
CA ALA A 56 -14.47 33.73 18.70
C ALA A 56 -14.12 32.42 17.96
N CYS A 57 -13.78 31.36 18.69
CA CYS A 57 -13.48 30.05 18.10
C CYS A 57 -14.68 29.37 17.44
N TYR A 58 -15.87 29.45 18.05
CA TYR A 58 -17.10 28.86 17.50
C TYR A 58 -17.59 29.57 16.24
N PHE A 59 -17.47 30.91 16.20
CA PHE A 59 -17.88 31.69 15.03
C PHE A 59 -16.80 31.80 13.95
N GLY A 60 -15.54 31.40 14.23
CA GLY A 60 -14.46 31.34 13.25
C GLY A 60 -13.64 32.64 13.11
N HIS A 61 -13.70 33.54 14.10
CA HIS A 61 -13.08 34.87 14.05
C HIS A 61 -11.58 34.82 14.34
N ARG A 62 -10.79 34.33 13.37
CA ARG A 62 -9.32 34.12 13.47
C ARG A 62 -8.59 35.29 14.13
N ASP A 63 -8.75 36.51 13.61
CA ASP A 63 -7.97 37.68 14.05
C ASP A 63 -8.27 38.04 15.52
N VAL A 64 -9.52 37.85 15.95
CA VAL A 64 -9.94 38.04 17.34
C VAL A 64 -9.40 36.93 18.23
N VAL A 65 -9.37 35.67 17.76
CA VAL A 65 -8.71 34.57 18.49
C VAL A 65 -7.22 34.88 18.69
N GLU A 66 -6.53 35.38 17.67
CA GLU A 66 -5.11 35.72 17.73
C GLU A 66 -4.83 36.84 18.75
N GLU A 67 -5.63 37.92 18.73
CA GLU A 67 -5.51 39.04 19.67
C GLU A 67 -5.80 38.61 21.12
N LEU A 68 -6.83 37.79 21.34
CA LEU A 68 -7.16 37.25 22.67
C LEU A 68 -6.04 36.37 23.22
N LEU A 69 -5.44 35.51 22.39
CA LEU A 69 -4.32 34.64 22.79
C LEU A 69 -3.06 35.46 23.11
N LYS A 70 -2.71 36.46 22.27
CA LYS A 70 -1.60 37.40 22.54
C LYS A 70 -1.80 38.18 23.83
N ALA A 71 -3.04 38.55 24.16
CA ALA A 71 -3.38 39.23 25.40
C ALA A 71 -3.40 38.33 26.65
N GLY A 72 -3.17 37.03 26.50
CA GLY A 72 -3.08 36.06 27.61
C GLY A 72 -4.39 35.37 27.98
N ALA A 73 -5.30 35.16 27.02
CA ALA A 73 -6.43 34.25 27.22
C ALA A 73 -5.95 32.83 27.51
N ASP A 74 -6.64 32.13 28.42
CA ASP A 74 -6.31 30.72 28.72
C ASP A 74 -6.90 29.81 27.63
N VAL A 75 -6.01 29.29 26.78
CA VAL A 75 -6.34 28.46 25.62
C VAL A 75 -7.01 27.13 25.99
N ASN A 76 -6.76 26.62 27.20
CA ASN A 76 -7.24 25.31 27.68
C ASN A 76 -8.38 25.41 28.69
N LEU A 77 -8.86 26.63 29.00
CA LEU A 77 -9.92 26.84 29.99
C LEU A 77 -11.25 26.23 29.52
N PRO A 78 -11.87 25.30 30.29
CA PRO A 78 -13.14 24.72 29.90
C PRO A 78 -14.34 25.65 30.19
N ASN A 79 -15.34 25.60 29.31
CA ASN A 79 -16.68 26.12 29.56
C ASN A 79 -17.46 25.23 30.56
N ASN A 80 -18.73 25.56 30.84
CA ASN A 80 -19.55 24.83 31.82
C ASN A 80 -19.91 23.38 31.41
N VAL A 81 -19.66 22.99 30.15
CA VAL A 81 -19.87 21.63 29.61
C VAL A 81 -18.54 20.85 29.54
N GLY A 82 -17.41 21.50 29.84
CA GLY A 82 -16.07 20.90 29.75
C GLY A 82 -15.38 21.12 28.40
N ASP A 83 -16.05 21.72 27.41
CA ASP A 83 -15.41 22.03 26.12
C ASP A 83 -14.40 23.16 26.28
N THR A 84 -13.29 23.07 25.57
CA THR A 84 -12.30 24.15 25.40
C THR A 84 -12.55 24.94 24.11
N GLY A 85 -11.78 26.02 23.88
CA GLY A 85 -11.78 26.72 22.59
C GLY A 85 -11.49 25.81 21.40
N LEU A 86 -10.62 24.81 21.59
CA LEU A 86 -10.25 23.82 20.57
C LEU A 86 -11.41 22.88 20.21
N HIS A 87 -12.18 22.41 21.20
CA HIS A 87 -13.41 21.66 20.95
C HIS A 87 -14.42 22.46 20.11
N LYS A 88 -14.56 23.76 20.38
CA LYS A 88 -15.50 24.62 19.64
C LYS A 88 -15.04 24.90 18.20
N ALA A 89 -13.75 25.12 17.97
CA ALA A 89 -13.19 25.27 16.63
C ALA A 89 -13.31 23.97 15.81
N ALA A 90 -13.01 22.82 16.43
CA ALA A 90 -13.10 21.51 15.78
C ALA A 90 -14.55 21.12 15.44
N PHE A 91 -15.49 21.26 16.39
CA PHE A 91 -16.92 21.01 16.19
C PHE A 91 -17.57 21.88 15.08
N THR A 92 -17.00 23.05 14.79
CA THR A 92 -17.52 23.98 13.78
C THR A 92 -16.73 24.00 12.46
N GLY A 93 -15.79 23.06 12.26
CA GLY A 93 -15.04 22.95 11.00
C GLY A 93 -14.03 24.09 10.76
N ARG A 94 -13.57 24.79 11.80
CA ARG A 94 -12.77 26.02 11.67
C ARG A 94 -11.26 25.73 11.63
N LYS A 95 -10.80 25.12 10.53
CA LYS A 95 -9.40 24.70 10.27
C LYS A 95 -8.34 25.75 10.70
N GLU A 96 -8.45 26.98 10.18
CA GLU A 96 -7.54 28.09 10.51
C GLU A 96 -7.46 28.42 12.00
N VAL A 97 -8.58 28.30 12.71
CA VAL A 97 -8.65 28.55 14.15
C VAL A 97 -8.08 27.37 14.94
N VAL A 98 -8.30 26.14 14.49
CA VAL A 98 -7.67 24.93 15.07
C VAL A 98 -6.15 25.04 14.97
N MET A 99 -5.60 25.39 13.81
CA MET A 99 -4.16 25.61 13.61
C MET A 99 -3.61 26.68 14.57
N LEU A 100 -4.28 27.83 14.64
CA LEU A 100 -3.87 28.94 15.50
C LEU A 100 -3.89 28.56 16.99
N LEU A 101 -4.92 27.84 17.45
CA LEU A 101 -5.01 27.35 18.84
C LEU A 101 -3.87 26.38 19.16
N LEU A 102 -3.58 25.43 18.27
CA LEU A 102 -2.48 24.47 18.42
C LEU A 102 -1.11 25.18 18.45
N GLN A 103 -0.92 26.22 17.64
CA GLN A 103 0.29 27.05 17.64
C GLN A 103 0.51 27.76 19.00
N PHE A 104 -0.57 28.13 19.69
CA PHE A 104 -0.54 28.68 21.05
C PHE A 104 -0.57 27.60 22.17
N ASN A 105 -0.21 26.35 21.86
CA ASN A 105 -0.17 25.21 22.79
C ASN A 105 -1.54 24.82 23.40
N ALA A 106 -2.61 24.87 22.60
CA ALA A 106 -3.85 24.17 22.95
C ALA A 106 -3.59 22.67 23.09
N CYS A 107 -4.12 22.06 24.15
CA CYS A 107 -3.97 20.65 24.44
C CYS A 107 -5.05 19.84 23.70
N ALA A 108 -4.62 18.98 22.78
CA ALA A 108 -5.50 18.15 21.96
C ALA A 108 -6.10 16.94 22.72
N THR A 109 -5.68 16.70 23.97
CA THR A 109 -6.10 15.54 24.78
C THR A 109 -7.06 15.88 25.93
N VAL A 110 -7.55 17.12 26.01
CA VAL A 110 -8.53 17.52 27.04
C VAL A 110 -9.85 16.81 26.80
N ILE A 111 -10.35 16.10 27.82
CA ILE A 111 -11.64 15.39 27.77
C ILE A 111 -12.74 16.31 28.30
N ASN A 112 -13.81 16.52 27.53
CA ASN A 112 -14.97 17.32 27.93
C ASN A 112 -15.95 16.55 28.84
N GLY A 113 -17.07 17.18 29.21
CA GLY A 113 -18.09 16.59 30.07
C GLY A 113 -18.89 15.42 29.44
N THR A 114 -18.81 15.22 28.12
CA THR A 114 -19.37 14.06 27.41
C THR A 114 -18.36 12.94 27.17
N ALA A 115 -17.18 13.03 27.79
CA ALA A 115 -16.07 12.08 27.66
C ALA A 115 -15.43 12.02 26.25
N GLN A 116 -15.56 13.09 25.48
CA GLN A 116 -14.97 13.27 24.15
C GLN A 116 -13.74 14.18 24.22
N ILE A 117 -12.76 13.95 23.34
CA ILE A 117 -11.65 14.89 23.05
C ILE A 117 -11.93 15.70 21.77
N PRO A 118 -11.17 16.77 21.44
CA PRO A 118 -11.43 17.63 20.29
C PRO A 118 -11.57 16.93 18.92
N LYS A 119 -10.97 15.75 18.72
CA LYS A 119 -11.11 14.99 17.46
C LYS A 119 -12.39 14.15 17.40
N ASP A 120 -12.97 13.80 18.55
CA ASP A 120 -14.22 13.02 18.63
C ASP A 120 -15.46 13.89 18.45
N VAL A 121 -15.29 15.22 18.41
CA VAL A 121 -16.38 16.21 18.20
C VAL A 121 -16.36 16.82 16.80
N THR A 122 -15.48 16.38 15.90
CA THR A 122 -15.39 16.88 14.53
C THR A 122 -15.60 15.76 13.52
N GLU A 123 -16.33 16.06 12.45
CA GLU A 123 -16.53 15.16 11.32
C GLU A 123 -15.50 15.39 10.20
N ASP A 124 -14.77 16.52 10.24
CA ASP A 124 -13.78 16.95 9.25
C ASP A 124 -12.44 16.18 9.41
N ASP A 125 -12.06 15.41 8.39
CA ASP A 125 -10.89 14.52 8.43
C ASP A 125 -9.54 15.25 8.44
N GLU A 126 -9.46 16.47 7.89
CA GLU A 126 -8.25 17.30 8.00
C GLU A 126 -8.08 17.79 9.44
N ILE A 127 -9.18 18.18 10.10
CA ILE A 127 -9.14 18.59 11.51
C ILE A 127 -8.79 17.40 12.41
N LYS A 128 -9.34 16.19 12.16
CA LYS A 128 -8.89 14.97 12.86
C LYS A 128 -7.39 14.75 12.68
N THR A 129 -6.89 14.83 11.45
CA THR A 129 -5.47 14.65 11.12
C THR A 129 -4.57 15.68 11.84
N MET A 130 -4.96 16.96 11.88
CA MET A 130 -4.23 18.01 12.62
C MET A 130 -4.19 17.74 14.13
N LEU A 131 -5.31 17.28 14.71
CA LEU A 131 -5.39 16.98 16.13
C LEU A 131 -4.60 15.73 16.51
N GLU A 132 -4.62 14.68 15.69
CA GLU A 132 -3.75 13.50 15.87
C GLU A 132 -2.26 13.84 15.76
N ALA A 133 -1.89 14.73 14.83
CA ALA A 133 -0.51 15.22 14.73
C ALA A 133 -0.08 15.98 16.00
N ALA A 134 -0.98 16.76 16.59
CA ALA A 134 -0.75 17.43 17.87
C ALA A 134 -0.63 16.45 19.04
N GLU A 135 -1.46 15.40 19.11
CA GLU A 135 -1.36 14.32 20.10
C GLU A 135 0.02 13.62 20.03
N ARG A 136 0.42 13.16 18.84
CA ARG A 136 1.73 12.52 18.61
C ARG A 136 2.90 13.44 18.99
N THR A 137 2.74 14.76 18.78
CA THR A 137 3.72 15.77 19.19
C THR A 137 3.80 15.94 20.72
N GLU A 138 2.68 15.83 21.42
CA GLU A 138 2.65 15.83 22.89
C GLU A 138 3.26 14.54 23.48
N GLU A 139 3.00 13.39 22.87
CA GLU A 139 3.60 12.10 23.24
C GLU A 139 5.13 12.10 23.06
N ARG A 140 5.61 12.53 21.88
CA ARG A 140 7.03 12.69 21.60
C ARG A 140 7.73 13.64 22.60
N LYS A 141 7.09 14.75 23.00
CA LYS A 141 7.61 15.65 24.04
C LYS A 141 7.72 14.98 25.43
N LEU A 142 6.92 13.93 25.70
CA LEU A 142 7.03 13.14 26.93
C LEU A 142 8.13 12.08 26.83
N GLU A 143 8.33 11.47 25.67
CA GLU A 143 9.43 10.54 25.37
C GLU A 143 10.80 11.24 25.39
N GLU A 144 10.92 12.42 24.79
CA GLU A 144 12.13 13.25 24.84
C GLU A 144 12.47 13.63 26.29
N LYS A 145 11.46 13.93 27.12
CA LYS A 145 11.64 14.15 28.58
C LYS A 145 12.01 12.88 29.35
N LEU A 146 11.53 11.71 28.93
CA LEU A 146 11.91 10.42 29.53
C LEU A 146 13.38 10.11 29.24
N LEU A 147 13.81 10.29 27.98
CA LEU A 147 15.20 10.15 27.53
C LEU A 147 16.13 11.12 28.27
N GLU A 148 15.72 12.39 28.43
CA GLU A 148 16.47 13.40 29.19
C GLU A 148 16.60 13.02 30.68
N ALA A 149 15.48 12.68 31.34
CA ALA A 149 15.47 12.30 32.75
C ALA A 149 16.30 11.03 33.03
N ALA A 150 16.31 10.07 32.09
CA ALA A 150 17.15 8.87 32.18
C ALA A 150 18.65 9.16 31.98
N ARG A 151 19.00 10.12 31.10
CA ARG A 151 20.38 10.55 30.83
C ARG A 151 20.99 11.34 32.00
N GLU A 152 20.25 12.33 32.49
CA GLU A 152 20.69 13.24 33.56
C GLU A 152 20.52 12.64 34.97
N GLY A 153 19.82 11.50 35.09
CA GLY A 153 19.64 10.80 36.36
C GLY A 153 18.51 11.33 37.23
N ASP A 154 17.57 12.11 36.66
CA ASP A 154 16.40 12.62 37.38
C ASP A 154 15.37 11.52 37.65
N ALA A 155 15.65 10.76 38.70
CA ALA A 155 14.80 9.70 39.20
C ALA A 155 13.44 10.20 39.74
N SER A 156 13.24 11.51 39.92
CA SER A 156 11.96 12.11 40.35
C SER A 156 11.04 12.28 39.14
N THR A 157 11.49 13.04 38.13
CA THR A 157 10.75 13.25 36.87
C THR A 157 10.50 11.93 36.16
N LEU A 158 11.48 11.02 36.13
CA LEU A 158 11.30 9.67 35.59
C LEU A 158 10.17 8.90 36.29
N THR A 159 10.02 9.03 37.61
CA THR A 159 8.90 8.38 38.34
C THR A 159 7.56 9.07 38.07
N GLN A 160 7.55 10.39 37.94
CA GLN A 160 6.33 11.12 37.58
C GLN A 160 5.84 10.78 36.17
N LEU A 161 6.75 10.55 35.21
CA LEU A 161 6.43 10.13 33.85
C LEU A 161 5.92 8.69 33.79
N LEU A 162 6.57 7.76 34.49
CA LEU A 162 6.19 6.33 34.50
C LEU A 162 4.87 6.05 35.25
N ASN A 163 4.50 6.90 36.22
CA ASN A 163 3.24 6.78 36.96
C ASN A 163 2.04 7.50 36.29
N ARG A 164 2.18 7.98 35.03
CA ARG A 164 1.08 8.60 34.29
C ARG A 164 0.04 7.54 33.89
N LYS A 165 -1.23 7.96 33.78
CA LYS A 165 -2.34 7.12 33.29
C LYS A 165 -2.08 6.53 31.89
N LYS A 166 -1.31 7.24 31.06
CA LYS A 166 -0.65 6.75 29.84
C LYS A 166 0.84 7.08 29.98
N PRO A 167 1.72 6.12 30.31
CA PRO A 167 3.16 6.37 30.37
C PRO A 167 3.74 6.52 28.95
N PRO A 168 4.83 7.32 28.77
CA PRO A 168 5.58 7.36 27.51
C PRO A 168 6.24 6.01 27.21
N ASP A 169 6.51 5.73 25.93
CA ASP A 169 7.13 4.47 25.53
C ASP A 169 8.54 4.29 26.14
N LEU A 170 8.78 3.10 26.70
CA LEU A 170 10.09 2.69 27.22
C LEU A 170 11.05 2.26 26.11
N GLY A 171 10.51 1.89 24.94
CA GLY A 171 11.25 1.55 23.73
C GLY A 171 11.69 2.75 22.89
N CYS A 172 11.27 3.98 23.23
CA CYS A 172 11.62 5.20 22.50
C CYS A 172 13.14 5.35 22.33
N LYS A 173 13.58 5.90 21.20
CA LYS A 173 15.01 5.96 20.82
C LYS A 173 15.46 7.38 20.52
N ASP A 174 16.67 7.73 20.96
CA ASP A 174 17.34 8.98 20.56
C ASP A 174 17.86 8.92 19.11
N LEU A 175 18.52 10.00 18.66
CA LEU A 175 19.11 10.10 17.31
C LEU A 175 20.15 9.02 17.01
N LEU A 176 20.78 8.43 18.04
CA LEU A 176 21.78 7.35 17.95
C LEU A 176 21.16 5.96 18.15
N GLY A 177 19.84 5.86 18.35
CA GLY A 177 19.12 4.61 18.60
C GLY A 177 19.14 4.15 20.06
N ASN A 178 19.65 4.96 21.00
CA ASN A 178 19.70 4.62 22.41
C ASN A 178 18.31 4.74 23.05
N THR A 179 17.89 3.72 23.80
CA THR A 179 16.68 3.80 24.65
C THR A 179 16.98 4.54 25.96
N PRO A 180 15.97 4.93 26.77
CA PRO A 180 16.21 5.49 28.11
C PRO A 180 17.13 4.62 28.97
N LEU A 181 17.07 3.29 28.82
CA LEU A 181 17.94 2.37 29.54
C LEU A 181 19.39 2.39 29.04
N HIS A 182 19.63 2.58 27.74
CA HIS A 182 20.98 2.83 27.20
C HIS A 182 21.57 4.14 27.75
N CYS A 183 20.78 5.22 27.75
CA CYS A 183 21.18 6.51 28.30
C CYS A 183 21.56 6.41 29.79
N ALA A 184 20.74 5.69 30.58
CA ALA A 184 21.00 5.46 32.00
C ALA A 184 22.22 4.55 32.24
N ALA A 185 22.40 3.48 31.44
CA ALA A 185 23.54 2.58 31.54
C ALA A 185 24.87 3.27 31.20
N TYR A 186 24.90 4.01 30.08
CA TYR A 186 26.07 4.75 29.59
C TYR A 186 26.55 5.85 30.56
N ARG A 187 25.61 6.51 31.26
CA ARG A 187 25.91 7.57 32.24
C ARG A 187 26.04 7.05 33.68
N GLY A 188 25.97 5.74 33.92
CA GLY A 188 26.07 5.17 35.27
C GLY A 188 24.88 5.49 36.20
N GLN A 189 23.72 5.85 35.67
CA GLN A 189 22.53 6.31 36.42
C GLN A 189 21.74 5.15 37.06
N ARG A 190 22.37 4.48 38.04
CA ARG A 190 21.91 3.21 38.65
C ARG A 190 20.45 3.22 39.11
N LEU A 191 19.99 4.31 39.73
CA LEU A 191 18.61 4.46 40.21
C LEU A 191 17.59 4.59 39.08
N CYS A 192 17.95 5.23 37.97
CA CYS A 192 17.07 5.35 36.80
C CYS A 192 17.03 4.03 36.01
N ALA A 193 18.17 3.39 35.79
CA ALA A 193 18.25 2.06 35.16
C ALA A 193 17.38 1.03 35.89
N LEU A 194 17.51 0.96 37.23
CA LEU A 194 16.73 0.03 38.06
C LEU A 194 15.22 0.34 38.07
N LYS A 195 14.81 1.61 37.90
CA LYS A 195 13.39 1.98 37.73
C LYS A 195 12.87 1.59 36.35
N LEU A 196 13.61 1.90 35.28
CA LEU A 196 13.25 1.54 33.91
C LEU A 196 13.10 0.03 33.73
N LEU A 197 14.04 -0.77 34.27
CA LEU A 197 13.97 -2.24 34.29
C LEU A 197 12.72 -2.75 35.03
N ARG A 198 12.38 -2.17 36.18
CA ARG A 198 11.16 -2.52 36.94
C ARG A 198 9.87 -2.16 36.21
N SER A 199 9.91 -1.14 35.35
CA SER A 199 8.79 -0.76 34.48
C SER A 199 8.73 -1.55 33.16
N GLY A 200 9.68 -2.46 32.90
CA GLY A 200 9.66 -3.36 31.74
C GLY A 200 10.58 -2.96 30.57
N ALA A 201 11.53 -2.03 30.75
CA ALA A 201 12.48 -1.69 29.70
C ALA A 201 13.42 -2.87 29.40
N SER A 202 13.54 -3.25 28.11
CA SER A 202 14.37 -4.38 27.68
C SER A 202 15.87 -4.03 27.73
N PRO A 203 16.71 -4.85 28.40
CA PRO A 203 18.17 -4.70 28.37
C PRO A 203 18.80 -5.24 27.07
N TYR A 204 18.05 -6.02 26.27
CA TYR A 204 18.56 -6.64 25.03
C TYR A 204 18.30 -5.79 23.78
N ALA A 205 17.64 -4.64 23.92
CA ALA A 205 17.49 -3.69 22.83
C ALA A 205 18.88 -3.23 22.33
N ARG A 206 19.01 -3.05 21.02
CA ARG A 206 20.23 -2.59 20.35
C ARG A 206 20.06 -1.16 19.80
N ASN A 207 21.13 -0.36 19.90
CA ASN A 207 21.23 0.97 19.30
C ASN A 207 21.72 0.90 17.83
N LYS A 208 21.93 2.04 17.15
CA LYS A 208 22.37 2.07 15.74
C LYS A 208 23.79 1.57 15.51
N ASN A 209 24.59 1.42 16.57
CA ASN A 209 25.95 0.88 16.51
C ASN A 209 25.99 -0.62 16.88
N ASP A 210 24.83 -1.28 16.91
CA ASP A 210 24.64 -2.68 17.32
C ASP A 210 25.01 -2.97 18.80
N GLN A 211 25.12 -1.94 19.62
CA GLN A 211 25.49 -2.04 21.04
C GLN A 211 24.26 -2.26 21.91
N THR A 212 24.40 -3.09 22.95
CA THR A 212 23.41 -3.28 24.02
C THR A 212 23.72 -2.39 25.23
N VAL A 213 22.80 -2.36 26.20
CA VAL A 213 23.02 -1.65 27.47
C VAL A 213 24.18 -2.24 28.30
N PHE A 214 24.54 -3.51 28.09
CA PHE A 214 25.68 -4.17 28.76
C PHE A 214 27.04 -3.70 28.20
N ASP A 215 27.07 -3.36 26.91
CA ASP A 215 28.26 -2.84 26.22
C ASP A 215 28.52 -1.38 26.60
N LEU A 216 27.45 -0.61 26.80
CA LEU A 216 27.53 0.79 27.22
C LEU A 216 27.77 0.98 28.73
N ALA A 217 27.48 -0.02 29.56
CA ALA A 217 27.69 0.06 31.01
C ALA A 217 29.19 0.08 31.36
N SER A 218 29.70 1.21 31.84
CA SER A 218 31.08 1.35 32.32
C SER A 218 31.33 0.65 33.66
N ASP A 219 30.32 0.61 34.52
CA ASP A 219 30.47 0.29 35.93
C ASP A 219 30.13 -1.16 36.24
N ALA A 220 30.97 -1.85 37.02
CA ALA A 220 30.71 -3.22 37.46
C ALA A 220 29.38 -3.36 38.24
N GLU A 221 29.01 -2.36 39.06
CA GLU A 221 27.71 -2.32 39.73
C GLU A 221 26.53 -2.10 38.76
N MET A 222 26.73 -1.33 37.68
CA MET A 222 25.69 -1.17 36.65
C MET A 222 25.48 -2.49 35.90
N LYS A 223 26.56 -3.17 35.51
CA LYS A 223 26.48 -4.52 34.91
C LYS A 223 25.76 -5.50 35.82
N GLN A 224 26.10 -5.52 37.12
CA GLN A 224 25.40 -6.36 38.09
C GLN A 224 23.90 -6.03 38.20
N ILE A 225 23.49 -4.76 38.14
CA ILE A 225 22.07 -4.37 38.14
C ILE A 225 21.35 -4.93 36.89
N LEU A 226 21.96 -4.78 35.71
CA LEU A 226 21.42 -5.27 34.44
C LEU A 226 21.35 -6.81 34.42
N GLU A 227 22.41 -7.49 34.88
CA GLU A 227 22.54 -8.95 34.95
C GLU A 227 21.61 -9.59 35.99
N CYS A 228 21.43 -9.00 37.17
CA CYS A 228 20.49 -9.50 38.18
C CYS A 228 19.02 -9.42 37.76
N SER A 229 18.68 -8.54 36.80
CA SER A 229 17.39 -8.58 36.09
C SER A 229 17.36 -9.61 34.95
N ALA A 230 18.44 -9.75 34.18
CA ALA A 230 18.55 -10.70 33.07
C ALA A 230 18.46 -12.17 33.53
N LEU A 231 19.13 -12.52 34.62
CA LEU A 231 19.14 -13.87 35.20
C LEU A 231 17.83 -14.26 35.92
N LYS A 232 16.87 -13.34 36.05
CA LYS A 232 15.48 -13.65 36.42
C LYS A 232 14.57 -13.90 35.19
N GLY A 233 15.16 -13.98 34.00
CA GLY A 233 14.49 -14.28 32.74
C GLY A 233 14.36 -15.78 32.39
N VAL A 234 14.90 -16.69 33.21
CA VAL A 234 14.73 -18.14 33.02
C VAL A 234 13.75 -18.68 34.07
N SER A 235 12.63 -19.25 33.59
CA SER A 235 11.59 -19.92 34.38
C SER A 235 10.84 -19.03 35.40
N ARG A 236 9.98 -18.11 34.90
CA ARG A 236 8.78 -17.72 35.66
C ARG A 236 7.75 -18.84 35.60
N THR A 237 7.93 -19.94 36.34
CA THR A 237 6.79 -20.81 36.67
C THR A 237 5.87 -20.03 37.60
N VAL A 238 4.85 -19.38 37.05
CA VAL A 238 3.81 -18.75 37.88
C VAL A 238 3.02 -19.85 38.57
N GLN A 239 2.82 -19.74 39.89
CA GLN A 239 2.17 -20.80 40.64
C GLN A 239 0.69 -20.91 40.24
N THR A 240 0.28 -22.10 39.79
CA THR A 240 -1.11 -22.40 39.44
C THR A 240 -2.05 -22.00 40.57
N PHE A 241 -2.94 -21.05 40.31
CA PHE A 241 -3.88 -20.53 41.30
C PHE A 241 -5.30 -20.97 40.97
N GLU A 242 -5.93 -21.72 41.87
CA GLU A 242 -7.29 -22.25 41.65
C GLU A 242 -8.26 -22.00 42.80
N GLY A 243 -9.55 -21.97 42.48
CA GLY A 243 -10.62 -21.91 43.47
C GLY A 243 -11.99 -21.52 42.92
N PRO A 244 -13.01 -21.44 43.79
CA PRO A 244 -14.39 -21.17 43.41
C PRO A 244 -14.65 -19.67 43.20
N LEU A 245 -15.09 -19.30 41.99
CA LEU A 245 -15.52 -17.94 41.64
C LEU A 245 -16.91 -17.92 41.02
N TRP A 246 -17.71 -16.91 41.34
CA TRP A 246 -18.97 -16.65 40.65
C TRP A 246 -18.69 -15.83 39.38
N LYS A 247 -19.09 -16.33 38.22
CA LYS A 247 -18.98 -15.65 36.91
C LYS A 247 -20.36 -15.24 36.42
N SER A 248 -20.48 -14.03 35.88
CA SER A 248 -21.74 -13.58 35.26
C SER A 248 -21.89 -14.16 33.84
N SER A 249 -23.09 -14.62 33.50
CA SER A 249 -23.51 -15.01 32.15
C SER A 249 -24.68 -14.15 31.69
N ARG A 250 -24.67 -13.70 30.42
CA ARG A 250 -25.73 -12.86 29.84
C ARG A 250 -27.11 -13.53 29.84
N PHE A 251 -27.15 -14.87 29.80
CA PHE A 251 -28.40 -15.64 29.69
C PHE A 251 -28.86 -16.32 30.99
N PHE A 252 -27.95 -16.58 31.94
CA PHE A 252 -28.26 -17.38 33.14
C PHE A 252 -27.84 -16.72 34.47
N GLY A 253 -27.48 -15.43 34.45
CA GLY A 253 -27.08 -14.69 35.65
C GLY A 253 -25.75 -15.18 36.23
N TRP A 254 -25.62 -15.14 37.56
CA TRP A 254 -24.41 -15.55 38.28
C TRP A 254 -24.39 -17.06 38.52
N ARG A 255 -23.31 -17.72 38.10
CA ARG A 255 -23.05 -19.14 38.40
C ARG A 255 -21.67 -19.35 39.01
N LEU A 256 -21.57 -20.29 39.93
CA LEU A 256 -20.31 -20.69 40.55
C LEU A 256 -19.55 -21.65 39.61
N TYR A 257 -18.27 -21.37 39.39
CA TYR A 257 -17.36 -22.23 38.64
C TYR A 257 -16.09 -22.48 39.46
N TRP A 258 -15.44 -23.61 39.20
CA TRP A 258 -14.05 -23.82 39.61
C TRP A 258 -13.15 -23.16 38.57
N VAL A 259 -12.35 -22.19 38.99
CA VAL A 259 -11.48 -21.39 38.12
C VAL A 259 -10.03 -21.78 38.38
N VAL A 260 -9.25 -21.93 37.30
CA VAL A 260 -7.83 -22.28 37.33
C VAL A 260 -7.06 -21.27 36.51
N LEU A 261 -6.04 -20.66 37.12
CA LEU A 261 -5.02 -19.85 36.46
C LEU A 261 -3.76 -20.68 36.31
N GLN A 262 -3.31 -20.90 35.08
CA GLN A 262 -2.10 -21.65 34.79
C GLN A 262 -1.39 -21.03 33.58
N ASP A 263 -0.08 -20.80 33.67
CA ASP A 263 0.79 -20.41 32.55
C ASP A 263 0.23 -19.26 31.66
N GLY A 264 -0.31 -18.21 32.30
CA GLY A 264 -0.93 -17.06 31.61
C GLY A 264 -2.37 -17.24 31.12
N VAL A 265 -3.00 -18.41 31.32
CA VAL A 265 -4.36 -18.72 30.87
C VAL A 265 -5.33 -18.88 32.04
N LEU A 266 -6.50 -18.25 31.93
CA LEU A 266 -7.64 -18.38 32.81
C LEU A 266 -8.64 -19.40 32.26
N SER A 267 -8.84 -20.54 32.93
CA SER A 267 -9.83 -21.56 32.56
C SER A 267 -10.91 -21.73 33.63
N TRP A 268 -12.13 -22.11 33.26
CA TRP A 268 -13.21 -22.39 34.21
C TRP A 268 -13.99 -23.68 33.91
N TYR A 269 -14.38 -24.38 34.98
CA TYR A 269 -14.96 -25.72 35.00
C TYR A 269 -16.19 -25.76 35.90
N SER A 270 -17.10 -26.71 35.63
CA SER A 270 -18.36 -26.86 36.38
C SER A 270 -18.17 -27.33 37.82
N ASN A 271 -17.08 -28.05 38.10
CA ASN A 271 -16.69 -28.55 39.43
C ASN A 271 -15.17 -28.79 39.47
N GLN A 272 -14.63 -29.08 40.66
CA GLN A 272 -13.19 -29.30 40.88
C GLN A 272 -12.68 -30.61 40.26
N SER A 273 -13.49 -31.69 40.23
CA SER A 273 -13.10 -32.98 39.64
C SER A 273 -12.89 -32.90 38.12
N ASP A 274 -13.70 -32.11 37.42
CA ASP A 274 -13.56 -31.85 35.98
C ASP A 274 -12.25 -31.10 35.66
N ALA A 275 -11.85 -30.17 36.54
CA ALA A 275 -10.60 -29.41 36.40
C ALA A 275 -9.35 -30.31 36.55
N GLY A 276 -9.33 -31.21 37.54
CA GLY A 276 -8.18 -32.10 37.80
C GLY A 276 -7.88 -33.12 36.71
N VAL A 277 -8.85 -33.40 35.81
CA VAL A 277 -8.68 -34.28 34.63
C VAL A 277 -8.68 -33.46 33.33
N SER A 278 -8.75 -32.13 33.39
CA SER A 278 -8.95 -31.21 32.25
C SER A 278 -10.13 -31.57 31.34
N ALA A 279 -11.13 -32.27 31.88
CA ALA A 279 -12.30 -32.73 31.14
C ALA A 279 -13.44 -31.70 31.19
N ARG A 280 -14.19 -31.55 30.09
CA ARG A 280 -15.42 -30.72 30.02
C ARG A 280 -15.23 -29.23 30.42
N ARG A 281 -14.08 -28.64 30.08
CA ARG A 281 -13.78 -27.20 30.21
C ARG A 281 -14.93 -26.34 29.68
N GLN A 282 -15.44 -25.41 30.48
CA GLN A 282 -16.59 -24.56 30.14
C GLN A 282 -16.18 -23.24 29.46
N GLY A 283 -14.88 -22.97 29.38
CA GLY A 283 -14.28 -21.87 28.66
C GLY A 283 -12.89 -21.53 29.20
N CYS A 284 -12.11 -20.81 28.39
CA CYS A 284 -10.80 -20.30 28.76
C CYS A 284 -10.54 -18.95 28.07
N LYS A 285 -9.64 -18.15 28.63
CA LYS A 285 -9.12 -16.91 28.04
C LYS A 285 -7.63 -16.75 28.34
N PRO A 286 -6.79 -16.40 27.35
CA PRO A 286 -5.43 -15.92 27.62
C PRO A 286 -5.50 -14.56 28.34
N LEU A 287 -4.50 -14.26 29.17
CA LEU A 287 -4.42 -13.02 29.94
C LEU A 287 -3.43 -12.00 29.36
N THR A 288 -2.96 -12.22 28.14
CA THR A 288 -2.13 -11.25 27.40
C THR A 288 -2.83 -9.89 27.36
N GLN A 289 -2.15 -8.87 27.90
CA GLN A 289 -2.62 -7.50 28.10
C GLN A 289 -3.98 -7.35 28.84
N ALA A 290 -4.43 -8.39 29.55
CA ALA A 290 -5.68 -8.33 30.32
C ALA A 290 -5.50 -7.51 31.60
N HIS A 291 -6.51 -6.70 31.96
CA HIS A 291 -6.46 -5.84 33.14
C HIS A 291 -7.72 -5.97 34.01
N CYS A 292 -7.52 -5.92 35.33
CA CYS A 292 -8.60 -5.98 36.31
C CYS A 292 -9.11 -4.58 36.69
N MET A 293 -10.43 -4.42 36.78
CA MET A 293 -11.11 -3.22 37.24
C MET A 293 -11.92 -3.51 38.50
N ILE A 294 -11.77 -2.66 39.52
CA ILE A 294 -12.53 -2.72 40.76
C ILE A 294 -13.43 -1.50 40.91
N LYS A 295 -14.62 -1.68 41.50
CA LYS A 295 -15.52 -0.59 41.89
C LYS A 295 -15.36 -0.33 43.38
N ALA A 296 -14.95 0.88 43.76
CA ALA A 296 -14.55 1.25 45.13
C ALA A 296 -15.64 1.08 46.24
N ARG A 297 -16.87 0.68 45.89
CA ARG A 297 -18.00 0.50 46.83
C ARG A 297 -18.46 -0.96 47.01
N ASP A 298 -17.91 -1.91 46.27
CA ASP A 298 -18.24 -3.33 46.40
C ASP A 298 -16.96 -4.10 46.73
N SER A 299 -16.93 -4.80 47.87
CA SER A 299 -15.77 -5.55 48.37
C SER A 299 -15.65 -6.96 47.78
N CYS A 300 -16.70 -7.48 47.13
CA CYS A 300 -16.76 -8.84 46.61
C CYS A 300 -16.57 -8.93 45.09
N PHE A 301 -16.71 -7.81 44.38
CA PHE A 301 -16.77 -7.76 42.91
C PHE A 301 -15.45 -7.27 42.28
N PHE A 302 -15.11 -7.85 41.13
CA PHE A 302 -14.10 -7.34 40.20
C PHE A 302 -14.47 -7.68 38.74
N THR A 303 -13.86 -6.99 37.80
CA THR A 303 -14.10 -7.17 36.36
C THR A 303 -12.78 -7.35 35.64
N LEU A 304 -12.63 -8.44 34.90
CA LEU A 304 -11.51 -8.67 34.01
C LEU A 304 -11.89 -8.16 32.61
N LYS A 305 -11.07 -7.28 32.03
CA LYS A 305 -11.13 -6.95 30.60
C LYS A 305 -9.93 -7.59 29.93
N CYS A 306 -10.17 -8.42 28.91
CA CYS A 306 -9.14 -9.03 28.10
C CYS A 306 -8.80 -8.16 26.87
N PHE A 307 -7.69 -8.46 26.18
CA PHE A 307 -7.23 -7.74 25.00
C PHE A 307 -8.25 -7.75 23.84
N ASP A 308 -8.99 -8.84 23.67
CA ASP A 308 -10.06 -9.02 22.68
C ASP A 308 -11.36 -8.24 22.99
N ASP A 309 -11.24 -7.14 23.74
CA ASP A 309 -12.32 -6.36 24.36
C ASP A 309 -13.33 -7.16 25.20
N SER A 310 -13.12 -8.46 25.43
CA SER A 310 -14.07 -9.29 26.17
C SER A 310 -14.06 -8.97 27.66
N VAL A 311 -15.24 -8.66 28.19
CA VAL A 311 -15.43 -8.27 29.60
C VAL A 311 -16.06 -9.41 30.40
N HIS A 312 -15.38 -9.82 31.46
CA HIS A 312 -15.80 -10.90 32.36
C HIS A 312 -15.94 -10.38 33.79
N HIS A 313 -17.16 -10.43 34.32
CA HIS A 313 -17.44 -10.01 35.70
C HIS A 313 -17.38 -11.21 36.65
N PHE A 314 -16.64 -11.04 37.73
CA PHE A 314 -16.40 -12.07 38.74
C PHE A 314 -16.76 -11.58 40.14
N LYS A 315 -17.18 -12.50 41.00
CA LYS A 315 -17.50 -12.24 42.39
C LYS A 315 -16.97 -13.34 43.31
N VAL A 316 -16.26 -12.93 44.36
CA VAL A 316 -15.81 -13.84 45.43
C VAL A 316 -16.93 -14.11 46.43
N SER A 317 -16.80 -15.19 47.20
CA SER A 317 -17.71 -15.50 48.31
C SER A 317 -17.73 -14.36 49.34
N PRO A 318 -18.91 -13.91 49.82
CA PRO A 318 -19.00 -12.93 50.91
C PRO A 318 -18.66 -13.52 52.28
N LYS A 319 -18.50 -14.85 52.39
CA LYS A 319 -18.11 -15.53 53.63
C LYS A 319 -16.58 -15.69 53.67
N ASN A 320 -15.98 -15.31 54.80
CA ASN A 320 -14.55 -15.24 55.09
C ASN A 320 -13.79 -14.16 54.30
N ALA A 321 -13.65 -12.97 54.92
CA ALA A 321 -12.78 -11.87 54.47
C ALA A 321 -12.80 -11.63 52.94
N PRO A 322 -13.92 -11.17 52.36
CA PRO A 322 -14.09 -11.05 50.90
C PRO A 322 -13.04 -10.13 50.26
N GLU A 323 -12.62 -9.06 50.95
CA GLU A 323 -11.60 -8.14 50.47
C GLU A 323 -10.25 -8.83 50.29
N VAL A 324 -9.83 -9.64 51.27
CA VAL A 324 -8.57 -10.40 51.23
C VAL A 324 -8.63 -11.50 50.16
N THR A 325 -9.77 -12.19 50.05
CA THR A 325 -9.96 -13.25 49.04
C THR A 325 -9.98 -12.66 47.63
N ARG A 326 -10.60 -11.49 47.44
CA ARG A 326 -10.57 -10.76 46.16
C ARG A 326 -9.15 -10.27 45.84
N GLN A 327 -8.43 -9.72 46.81
CA GLN A 327 -7.08 -9.21 46.56
C GLN A 327 -6.16 -10.33 46.04
N LYS A 328 -6.19 -11.52 46.67
CA LYS A 328 -5.44 -12.70 46.18
C LYS A 328 -5.75 -13.08 44.74
N TRP A 329 -7.02 -12.98 44.31
CA TRP A 329 -7.41 -13.24 42.92
C TRP A 329 -6.92 -12.15 41.97
N LEU A 330 -6.92 -10.87 42.39
CA LEU A 330 -6.39 -9.76 41.60
C LEU A 330 -4.88 -9.88 41.42
N ASP A 331 -4.14 -10.13 42.52
CA ASP A 331 -2.68 -10.30 42.52
C ASP A 331 -2.26 -11.45 41.58
N ALA A 332 -2.95 -12.60 41.66
CA ALA A 332 -2.69 -13.75 40.79
C ALA A 332 -3.06 -13.48 39.32
N LEU A 333 -4.18 -12.78 39.05
CA LEU A 333 -4.55 -12.40 37.69
C LEU A 333 -3.54 -11.44 37.06
N GLU A 334 -3.02 -10.49 37.82
CA GLU A 334 -2.01 -9.52 37.39
C GLU A 334 -0.65 -10.21 37.12
N GLU A 335 -0.24 -11.15 37.98
CA GLU A 335 0.98 -11.93 37.77
C GLU A 335 0.89 -12.83 36.51
N HIS A 336 -0.21 -13.54 36.32
CA HIS A 336 -0.43 -14.36 35.11
C HIS A 336 -0.60 -13.50 33.85
N ALA A 337 -1.22 -12.31 33.92
CA ALA A 337 -1.32 -11.39 32.78
C ALA A 337 0.04 -10.83 32.36
N ALA A 338 0.86 -10.43 33.34
CA ALA A 338 2.23 -9.98 33.09
C ALA A 338 3.10 -11.10 32.50
N TYR A 339 2.93 -12.34 32.96
CA TYR A 339 3.57 -13.51 32.36
C TYR A 339 3.15 -13.74 30.90
N SER A 340 1.84 -13.82 30.64
CA SER A 340 1.30 -14.03 29.28
C SER A 340 1.79 -12.96 28.29
N THR A 341 1.84 -11.70 28.74
CA THR A 341 2.27 -10.56 27.92
C THR A 341 3.78 -10.58 27.62
N HIS A 342 4.60 -11.00 28.58
CA HIS A 342 6.05 -11.11 28.41
C HIS A 342 6.44 -12.18 27.38
N TYR A 343 5.77 -13.34 27.39
CA TYR A 343 6.11 -14.42 26.45
C TYR A 343 5.57 -14.17 25.03
N CYS A 344 4.41 -13.53 24.87
CA CYS A 344 3.92 -13.15 23.53
C CYS A 344 4.78 -12.09 22.81
N SER A 345 5.64 -11.35 23.52
CA SER A 345 6.41 -10.22 22.95
C SER A 345 7.86 -10.56 22.58
N GLN A 346 8.33 -11.78 22.83
CA GLN A 346 9.73 -12.18 22.58
C GLN A 346 10.01 -12.83 21.21
N GLU A 347 9.00 -13.30 20.47
CA GLU A 347 9.20 -14.03 19.20
C GLU A 347 9.03 -13.21 17.91
N GLN A 348 8.77 -11.89 17.98
CA GLN A 348 8.64 -11.03 16.78
C GLN A 348 10.01 -10.61 16.18
N GLY A 349 10.99 -11.53 16.15
CA GLY A 349 12.40 -11.17 15.99
C GLY A 349 13.31 -12.16 15.26
N SER A 350 12.76 -13.04 14.43
CA SER A 350 13.50 -13.80 13.40
C SER A 350 12.54 -14.52 12.45
N GLU A 351 12.23 -13.87 11.32
CA GLU A 351 11.52 -14.48 10.18
C GLU A 351 12.42 -14.36 8.93
N GLU A 352 13.58 -15.00 9.03
CA GLU A 352 14.38 -15.46 7.89
C GLU A 352 14.40 -16.99 8.00
N ASP A 353 14.36 -17.70 6.85
CA ASP A 353 14.24 -19.16 6.69
C ASP A 353 12.84 -19.82 6.89
N GLU A 354 11.94 -19.67 5.91
CA GLU A 354 10.87 -20.65 5.62
C GLU A 354 10.83 -21.05 4.12
N GLU A 355 11.94 -21.63 3.61
CA GLU A 355 11.90 -22.53 2.44
C GLU A 355 12.06 -23.99 2.91
N ASP A 356 10.95 -24.61 3.32
CA ASP A 356 10.66 -26.07 3.18
C ASP A 356 9.39 -26.43 3.98
N ALA A 357 8.22 -26.24 3.37
CA ALA A 357 6.92 -26.55 3.97
C ALA A 357 6.64 -28.08 3.95
N ILE A 358 7.23 -28.82 4.89
CA ILE A 358 6.86 -30.22 5.17
C ILE A 358 5.44 -30.26 5.78
N CYS A 359 4.62 -31.19 5.32
CA CYS A 359 3.24 -31.34 5.77
C CYS A 359 3.18 -31.64 7.28
N LEU A 360 2.54 -30.76 8.07
CA LEU A 360 2.48 -30.84 9.54
C LEU A 360 1.96 -32.20 10.08
N GLY A 361 1.08 -32.87 9.34
CA GLY A 361 0.58 -34.20 9.70
C GLY A 361 1.68 -35.27 9.74
N GLU A 362 2.60 -35.26 8.78
CA GLU A 362 3.68 -36.25 8.68
C GLU A 362 4.73 -36.05 9.77
N LEU A 363 4.98 -34.79 10.18
CA LEU A 363 5.89 -34.46 11.26
C LEU A 363 5.35 -34.91 12.62
N SER A 364 4.05 -34.69 12.88
CA SER A 364 3.40 -35.07 14.14
C SER A 364 3.31 -36.60 14.33
N GLU A 365 2.99 -37.35 13.27
CA GLU A 365 3.05 -38.83 13.29
C GLU A 365 4.48 -39.36 13.47
N SER A 366 5.47 -38.71 12.84
CA SER A 366 6.89 -39.06 13.00
C SER A 366 7.37 -38.81 14.43
N LEU A 367 6.93 -37.72 15.06
CA LEU A 367 7.25 -37.37 16.45
C LEU A 367 6.67 -38.39 17.43
N GLN A 368 5.38 -38.73 17.31
CA GLN A 368 4.73 -39.76 18.15
C GLN A 368 5.40 -41.14 17.99
N THR A 369 5.81 -41.48 16.76
CA THR A 369 6.53 -42.73 16.49
C THR A 369 7.91 -42.75 17.17
N ALA A 370 8.63 -41.62 17.13
CA ALA A 370 9.92 -41.47 17.80
C ALA A 370 9.80 -41.55 19.34
N GLU A 371 8.78 -40.91 19.93
CA GLU A 371 8.49 -41.03 21.38
C GLU A 371 8.17 -42.48 21.78
N ALA A 372 7.35 -43.19 21.00
CA ALA A 372 7.03 -44.59 21.27
C ALA A 372 8.27 -45.52 21.17
N CYS A 373 9.23 -45.21 20.30
CA CYS A 373 10.52 -45.88 20.24
C CYS A 373 11.43 -45.53 21.43
N GLN A 374 11.47 -44.26 21.85
CA GLN A 374 12.22 -43.79 23.02
C GLN A 374 11.77 -44.50 24.31
N GLN A 375 10.45 -44.61 24.54
CA GLN A 375 9.92 -45.27 25.74
C GLN A 375 10.24 -46.76 25.80
N LYS A 376 10.23 -47.46 24.66
CA LYS A 376 10.63 -48.87 24.56
C LYS A 376 12.12 -49.03 24.88
N LEU A 377 12.98 -48.19 24.29
CA LEU A 377 14.42 -48.22 24.53
C LEU A 377 14.75 -48.01 26.01
N GLU A 378 14.11 -47.04 26.66
CA GLU A 378 14.31 -46.76 28.08
C GLU A 378 13.85 -47.92 28.99
N THR A 379 12.76 -48.61 28.61
CA THR A 379 12.27 -49.80 29.32
C THR A 379 13.28 -50.94 29.25
N GLU A 380 13.79 -51.25 28.05
CA GLU A 380 14.80 -52.30 27.84
C GLU A 380 16.14 -51.97 28.52
N VAL A 381 16.62 -50.73 28.40
CA VAL A 381 17.85 -50.25 29.08
C VAL A 381 17.71 -50.37 30.60
N THR A 382 16.54 -50.02 31.16
CA THR A 382 16.26 -50.16 32.60
C THR A 382 16.21 -51.62 33.04
N ALA A 383 15.60 -52.51 32.24
CA ALA A 383 15.59 -53.95 32.51
C ALA A 383 17.01 -54.55 32.49
N LEU A 384 17.83 -54.19 31.50
CA LEU A 384 19.21 -54.64 31.39
C LEU A 384 20.07 -54.15 32.58
N LEU A 385 19.91 -52.88 32.98
CA LEU A 385 20.53 -52.30 34.18
C LEU A 385 20.12 -53.04 35.46
N ALA A 386 18.86 -53.46 35.58
CA ALA A 386 18.39 -54.23 36.72
C ALA A 386 19.02 -55.64 36.77
N MET A 387 19.15 -56.32 35.63
CA MET A 387 19.84 -57.62 35.54
C MET A 387 21.33 -57.50 35.90
N VAL A 388 22.01 -56.48 35.38
CA VAL A 388 23.43 -56.16 35.67
C VAL A 388 23.66 -55.75 37.14
N LYS A 389 22.62 -55.31 37.85
CA LYS A 389 22.66 -54.97 39.30
C LYS A 389 22.29 -56.14 40.22
N ARG A 390 21.67 -57.21 39.71
CA ARG A 390 21.31 -58.42 40.49
C ARG A 390 22.36 -59.53 40.48
N ASP A 391 23.53 -59.28 39.90
CA ASP A 391 24.66 -60.23 39.78
C ASP A 391 24.39 -61.55 39.03
N GLU A 392 23.23 -61.68 38.37
CA GLU A 392 22.80 -62.88 37.63
C GLU A 392 23.75 -63.26 36.46
N LEU A 393 24.57 -62.32 35.98
CA LEU A 393 25.52 -62.49 34.86
C LEU A 393 26.98 -62.75 35.29
N THR A 394 27.28 -62.75 36.59
CA THR A 394 28.66 -62.82 37.13
C THR A 394 29.41 -64.12 36.82
N GLY A 395 28.71 -65.19 36.44
CA GLY A 395 29.32 -66.49 36.11
C GLY A 395 29.78 -66.68 34.67
N GLN A 396 29.48 -65.78 33.73
CA GLN A 396 29.69 -66.02 32.28
C GLN A 396 30.47 -64.94 31.52
N LEU A 397 30.62 -63.72 32.06
CA LEU A 397 31.24 -62.60 31.36
C LEU A 397 32.47 -62.04 32.12
N PRO A 398 33.58 -61.72 31.44
CA PRO A 398 34.75 -61.11 32.08
C PRO A 398 34.42 -59.78 32.75
N SER A 399 34.98 -59.52 33.93
CA SER A 399 34.76 -58.28 34.71
C SER A 399 34.88 -56.97 33.90
N PRO A 400 35.87 -56.78 32.99
CA PRO A 400 35.95 -55.57 32.17
C PRO A 400 34.77 -55.40 31.20
N ALA A 401 34.19 -56.50 30.72
CA ALA A 401 33.03 -56.47 29.84
C ALA A 401 31.76 -56.08 30.62
N LEU A 402 31.57 -56.60 31.84
CA LEU A 402 30.45 -56.23 32.72
C LEU A 402 30.51 -54.76 33.13
N GLN A 403 31.69 -54.23 33.42
CA GLN A 403 31.87 -52.80 33.71
C GLN A 403 31.50 -51.94 32.49
N LYS A 404 32.04 -52.27 31.30
CA LYS A 404 31.75 -51.52 30.08
C LYS A 404 30.28 -51.63 29.65
N LEU A 405 29.61 -52.75 29.93
CA LEU A 405 28.16 -52.91 29.72
C LEU A 405 27.37 -51.97 30.63
N ARG A 406 27.74 -51.87 31.92
CA ARG A 406 27.10 -50.96 32.88
C ARG A 406 27.27 -49.50 32.47
N GLU A 407 28.50 -49.09 32.12
CA GLU A 407 28.79 -47.74 31.60
C GLU A 407 27.97 -47.43 30.35
N THR A 408 27.84 -48.40 29.42
CA THR A 408 27.02 -48.24 28.20
C THR A 408 25.54 -48.09 28.51
N CYS A 409 24.98 -48.84 29.47
CA CYS A 409 23.59 -48.71 29.88
C CYS A 409 23.31 -47.41 30.64
N GLU A 410 24.24 -46.94 31.48
CA GLU A 410 24.11 -45.67 32.20
C GLU A 410 24.13 -44.48 31.22
N LEU A 411 25.06 -44.46 30.26
CA LEU A 411 25.07 -43.48 29.15
C LEU A 411 23.81 -43.57 28.27
N SER A 412 23.30 -44.77 28.00
CA SER A 412 22.06 -44.95 27.22
C SER A 412 20.83 -44.44 27.97
N SER A 413 20.79 -44.60 29.29
CA SER A 413 19.73 -44.06 30.15
C SER A 413 19.76 -42.52 30.18
N GLU A 414 20.94 -41.93 30.30
CA GLU A 414 21.13 -40.47 30.25
C GLU A 414 20.69 -39.91 28.88
N ALA A 415 21.12 -40.53 27.78
CA ALA A 415 20.70 -40.16 26.42
C ALA A 415 19.17 -40.27 26.22
N CYS A 416 18.52 -41.33 26.72
CA CYS A 416 17.05 -41.44 26.71
C CYS A 416 16.39 -40.29 27.48
N THR A 417 16.97 -39.89 28.61
CA THR A 417 16.44 -38.80 29.46
C THR A 417 16.55 -37.45 28.76
N THR A 418 17.68 -37.17 28.08
CA THR A 418 17.86 -35.97 27.26
C THR A 418 16.90 -35.94 26.07
N LEU A 419 16.74 -37.06 25.35
CA LEU A 419 15.80 -37.16 24.23
C LEU A 419 14.35 -36.86 24.66
N ARG A 420 13.91 -37.37 25.82
CA ARG A 420 12.59 -37.03 26.39
C ARG A 420 12.42 -35.53 26.66
N GLN A 421 13.47 -34.85 27.13
CA GLN A 421 13.45 -33.40 27.34
C GLN A 421 13.34 -32.64 26.01
N CYS A 422 14.04 -33.09 24.96
CA CYS A 422 13.91 -32.53 23.61
C CYS A 422 12.49 -32.70 23.05
N PHE A 423 11.89 -33.89 23.13
CA PHE A 423 10.51 -34.11 22.66
C PHE A 423 9.50 -33.21 23.39
N ALA A 424 9.61 -33.07 24.71
CA ALA A 424 8.76 -32.17 25.49
C ALA A 424 8.90 -30.67 25.11
N LEU A 425 10.03 -30.26 24.54
CA LEU A 425 10.22 -28.91 23.99
C LEU A 425 9.57 -28.80 22.59
N PHE A 426 9.73 -29.80 21.73
CA PHE A 426 9.11 -29.81 20.41
C PHE A 426 7.57 -29.81 20.46
N SER A 427 6.94 -30.63 21.30
CA SER A 427 5.46 -30.61 21.46
C SER A 427 4.95 -29.27 22.01
N ARG A 428 5.75 -28.56 22.83
CA ARG A 428 5.44 -27.20 23.27
C ARG A 428 5.51 -26.19 22.12
N GLN A 429 6.51 -26.31 21.25
CA GLN A 429 6.67 -25.46 20.08
C GLN A 429 5.58 -25.70 19.02
N GLU A 430 5.17 -26.95 18.81
CA GLU A 430 4.04 -27.34 17.94
C GLU A 430 2.72 -26.73 18.44
N GLY A 431 2.46 -26.78 19.76
CA GLY A 431 1.30 -26.12 20.37
C GLY A 431 1.29 -24.60 20.18
N VAL A 432 2.45 -23.93 20.28
CA VAL A 432 2.59 -22.49 20.00
C VAL A 432 2.33 -22.18 18.52
N ARG A 433 2.87 -22.99 17.59
CA ARG A 433 2.63 -22.83 16.14
C ARG A 433 1.16 -23.01 15.77
N SER A 434 0.49 -24.02 16.34
CA SER A 434 -0.96 -24.23 16.14
C SER A 434 -1.79 -23.05 16.64
N LEU A 435 -1.45 -22.49 17.81
CA LEU A 435 -2.10 -21.28 18.34
C LEU A 435 -1.82 -20.01 17.50
N LYS A 436 -0.63 -19.86 16.92
CA LYS A 436 -0.34 -18.78 15.94
C LYS A 436 -1.23 -18.93 14.69
N LEU A 437 -1.38 -20.14 14.17
CA LEU A 437 -2.22 -20.41 13.01
C LEU A 437 -3.71 -20.10 13.29
N GLU A 438 -4.25 -20.53 14.43
CA GLU A 438 -5.61 -20.17 14.86
C GLU A 438 -5.79 -18.64 15.00
N HIS A 439 -4.77 -17.94 15.51
CA HIS A 439 -4.83 -16.47 15.67
C HIS A 439 -4.83 -15.72 14.34
N GLU A 440 -4.00 -16.14 13.38
CA GLU A 440 -3.92 -15.49 12.07
C GLU A 440 -5.16 -15.79 11.21
N VAL A 441 -5.74 -16.99 11.34
CA VAL A 441 -7.03 -17.34 10.73
C VAL A 441 -8.17 -16.47 11.28
N GLU A 442 -8.26 -16.26 12.60
CA GLU A 442 -9.31 -15.40 13.17
C GLU A 442 -9.07 -13.91 12.85
N LYS A 443 -7.81 -13.46 12.76
CA LYS A 443 -7.45 -12.10 12.34
C LYS A 443 -7.84 -11.82 10.88
N ASN A 444 -7.59 -12.75 9.97
CA ASN A 444 -8.07 -12.65 8.58
C ASN A 444 -9.60 -12.65 8.52
N LYS A 445 -10.27 -13.46 9.34
CA LYS A 445 -11.74 -13.47 9.45
C LYS A 445 -12.34 -12.19 10.04
N ILE A 446 -11.60 -11.43 10.85
CA ILE A 446 -12.03 -10.10 11.32
C ILE A 446 -11.81 -9.05 10.22
N LEU A 447 -10.76 -9.20 9.40
CA LEU A 447 -10.51 -8.32 8.25
C LEU A 447 -11.62 -8.47 7.21
N SER A 448 -11.89 -9.70 6.73
CA SER A 448 -13.19 -10.36 6.81
C SER A 448 -14.43 -9.46 6.83
N GLU A 449 -15.05 -9.52 7.99
CA GLU A 449 -16.31 -8.89 8.34
C GLU A 449 -16.21 -7.35 8.26
N ALA A 450 -15.04 -6.76 8.51
CA ALA A 450 -14.82 -5.31 8.38
C ALA A 450 -14.83 -4.83 6.92
N LEU A 451 -14.15 -5.54 6.02
CA LEU A 451 -14.13 -5.23 4.58
C LEU A 451 -15.50 -5.43 3.94
N GLN A 452 -16.25 -6.44 4.38
CA GLN A 452 -17.60 -6.71 3.91
C GLN A 452 -18.62 -5.68 4.44
N THR A 453 -18.43 -5.17 5.67
CA THR A 453 -19.24 -4.05 6.19
C THR A 453 -19.01 -2.78 5.36
N LEU A 454 -17.76 -2.41 5.09
CA LEU A 454 -17.40 -1.28 4.22
C LEU A 454 -17.97 -1.41 2.79
N ALA A 455 -17.91 -2.60 2.20
CA ALA A 455 -18.50 -2.86 0.89
C ALA A 455 -20.03 -2.71 0.90
N THR A 456 -20.69 -3.12 2.00
CA THR A 456 -22.14 -3.00 2.16
C THR A 456 -22.56 -1.54 2.33
N GLU A 457 -21.86 -0.75 3.16
CA GLU A 457 -22.10 0.68 3.33
C GLU A 457 -21.89 1.47 2.02
N HIS A 458 -20.85 1.13 1.24
CA HIS A 458 -20.64 1.71 -0.09
C HIS A 458 -21.78 1.37 -1.06
N HIS A 459 -22.26 0.11 -1.06
CA HIS A 459 -23.37 -0.31 -1.90
C HIS A 459 -24.70 0.33 -1.50
N GLU A 460 -24.94 0.55 -0.21
CA GLU A 460 -26.09 1.32 0.28
C GLU A 460 -26.00 2.80 -0.14
N LEU A 461 -24.81 3.40 -0.14
CA LEU A 461 -24.57 4.72 -0.71
C LEU A 461 -24.91 4.77 -2.21
N GLU A 462 -24.43 3.81 -3.01
CA GLU A 462 -24.76 3.72 -4.45
C GLU A 462 -26.26 3.59 -4.70
N GLN A 463 -26.96 2.74 -3.93
CA GLN A 463 -28.42 2.60 -4.03
C GLN A 463 -29.18 3.88 -3.65
N SER A 464 -28.60 4.73 -2.79
CA SER A 464 -29.17 6.04 -2.46
C SER A 464 -29.00 7.05 -3.62
N ILE A 465 -27.85 7.03 -4.30
CA ILE A 465 -27.52 7.91 -5.43
C ILE A 465 -28.40 7.60 -6.65
N VAL A 466 -28.70 6.32 -6.92
CA VAL A 466 -29.53 5.91 -8.06
C VAL A 466 -31.01 6.35 -7.93
N LYS A 467 -31.47 6.80 -6.75
CA LYS A 467 -32.88 7.18 -6.49
C LYS A 467 -33.13 8.69 -6.38
N GLY A 468 -32.13 9.55 -6.57
CA GLY A 468 -32.28 11.01 -6.50
C GLY A 468 -31.51 11.75 -7.59
N SER A 469 -32.17 12.68 -8.28
CA SER A 469 -31.54 13.57 -9.27
C SER A 469 -30.39 14.38 -8.63
N PRO A 470 -29.32 14.70 -9.38
CA PRO A 470 -28.06 15.12 -8.78
C PRO A 470 -28.10 16.56 -8.22
N PRO A 471 -27.59 16.79 -7.00
CA PRO A 471 -27.05 18.10 -6.66
C PRO A 471 -25.71 18.31 -7.38
N GLN A 472 -25.45 19.53 -7.85
CA GLN A 472 -24.18 19.89 -8.47
C GLN A 472 -23.06 19.83 -7.42
N CYS A 473 -22.22 18.80 -7.47
CA CYS A 473 -21.01 18.75 -6.66
C CYS A 473 -19.91 19.55 -7.36
N ALA A 474 -19.49 20.65 -6.77
CA ALA A 474 -18.41 21.50 -7.25
C ALA A 474 -17.05 20.94 -6.77
N LEU A 475 -16.60 19.86 -7.41
CA LEU A 475 -15.23 19.37 -7.34
C LEU A 475 -14.77 19.10 -8.78
N SER A 476 -13.69 19.76 -9.22
CA SER A 476 -13.13 19.64 -10.57
C SER A 476 -12.45 18.28 -10.77
N GLU A 477 -12.77 17.57 -11.85
CA GLU A 477 -12.34 16.18 -12.14
C GLU A 477 -10.84 16.00 -12.51
N ASP A 478 -9.95 16.96 -12.20
CA ASP A 478 -8.63 17.10 -12.87
C ASP A 478 -7.39 16.78 -12.00
N GLU A 479 -7.52 16.26 -10.78
CA GLU A 479 -6.39 16.13 -9.84
C GLU A 479 -5.78 14.72 -9.66
N PHE A 480 -5.83 13.86 -10.69
CA PHE A 480 -5.09 12.58 -10.69
C PHE A 480 -3.97 12.52 -11.75
N TYR A 481 -3.01 13.43 -11.61
CA TYR A 481 -1.75 13.46 -12.38
C TYR A 481 -0.56 13.59 -11.43
N ASP A 482 0.60 12.97 -11.74
CA ASP A 482 1.87 13.08 -10.98
C ASP A 482 2.47 14.53 -10.94
N ALA A 483 1.73 15.57 -11.34
CA ALA A 483 2.18 16.95 -11.40
C ALA A 483 1.03 17.94 -11.12
N VAL A 484 0.94 18.40 -9.87
CA VAL A 484 -0.06 19.39 -9.41
C VAL A 484 0.23 20.78 -9.99
N SER A 485 -0.84 21.49 -10.32
CA SER A 485 -0.80 22.88 -10.75
C SER A 485 -1.04 23.82 -9.56
N GLU A 486 -0.14 24.77 -9.32
CA GLU A 486 -0.41 25.93 -8.46
C GLU A 486 -0.53 27.17 -9.34
N SER A 487 -1.76 27.57 -9.67
CA SER A 487 -2.07 28.90 -10.19
C SER A 487 -3.59 29.16 -10.17
N ASP A 488 -4.06 29.83 -9.13
CA ASP A 488 -5.35 30.54 -9.14
C ASP A 488 -5.31 31.62 -10.23
N SER A 489 -6.12 31.46 -11.28
CA SER A 489 -6.93 32.50 -11.94
C SER A 489 -7.19 32.15 -13.40
N GLU A 490 -8.46 32.03 -13.79
CA GLU A 490 -8.93 32.53 -15.09
C GLU A 490 -10.35 33.09 -14.97
N HIS A 491 -10.52 34.33 -15.44
CA HIS A 491 -11.82 34.84 -15.87
C HIS A 491 -11.97 34.56 -17.36
N SER A 492 -13.08 33.97 -17.77
CA SER A 492 -13.41 33.80 -19.19
C SER A 492 -13.55 35.15 -19.91
N VAL A 493 -12.89 35.33 -21.06
CA VAL A 493 -13.40 36.19 -22.14
C VAL A 493 -13.08 35.55 -23.50
N SER A 494 -14.12 35.39 -24.32
CA SER A 494 -14.01 35.01 -25.74
C SER A 494 -13.57 36.22 -26.58
N GLY A 495 -12.63 36.02 -27.52
CA GLY A 495 -12.17 37.07 -28.43
C GLY A 495 -11.71 36.47 -29.77
N PHE A 496 -12.13 37.10 -30.86
CA PHE A 496 -11.91 36.63 -32.23
C PHE A 496 -10.91 37.55 -32.96
N GLU A 497 -10.45 37.07 -34.12
CA GLU A 497 -10.01 37.86 -35.29
C GLU A 497 -8.51 38.18 -35.50
N THR A 498 -8.17 38.01 -36.78
CA THR A 498 -6.90 38.12 -37.52
C THR A 498 -6.19 39.48 -37.47
N VAL A 499 -4.88 39.52 -37.81
CA VAL A 499 -4.35 40.24 -39.00
C VAL A 499 -2.85 39.94 -39.28
N THR A 500 -2.47 40.18 -40.53
CA THR A 500 -1.29 39.74 -41.31
C THR A 500 0.06 40.47 -41.11
N THR A 501 1.14 39.74 -41.42
CA THR A 501 2.37 40.13 -42.20
C THR A 501 3.46 41.07 -41.63
N HIS A 502 4.66 40.85 -42.22
CA HIS A 502 5.96 41.59 -42.22
C HIS A 502 7.03 40.96 -41.32
N SER A 503 8.07 40.22 -41.77
CA SER A 503 8.96 40.25 -42.96
C SER A 503 10.21 41.14 -42.81
N CYS A 504 11.38 40.50 -42.93
CA CYS A 504 12.75 41.07 -43.02
C CYS A 504 13.28 41.70 -41.71
N GLU A 505 14.60 41.78 -41.43
CA GLU A 505 15.80 41.66 -42.29
C GLU A 505 16.89 40.71 -41.74
N GLU A 506 17.83 40.33 -42.60
CA GLU A 506 19.08 39.62 -42.28
C GLU A 506 20.13 40.61 -41.74
N GLU A 507 21.07 40.16 -40.88
CA GLU A 507 22.42 40.72 -40.95
C GLU A 507 23.52 39.73 -40.48
N SER A 508 24.72 39.91 -41.04
CA SER A 508 25.93 39.11 -40.82
C SER A 508 27.15 40.05 -40.88
N ILE A 509 28.39 39.69 -40.55
CA ILE A 509 29.13 38.41 -40.62
C ILE A 509 30.21 38.45 -39.51
N GLN A 510 30.60 37.33 -38.87
CA GLN A 510 32.03 37.09 -38.58
C GLN A 510 32.45 35.67 -38.17
N PHE A 511 33.28 35.07 -39.02
CA PHE A 511 34.16 33.93 -38.71
C PHE A 511 35.36 34.40 -37.87
N ILE A 512 35.78 33.57 -36.89
CA ILE A 512 37.20 33.37 -36.58
C ILE A 512 37.46 31.87 -36.48
N SER A 513 38.30 31.35 -37.40
CA SER A 513 38.87 30.00 -37.32
C SER A 513 40.18 30.03 -36.54
N GLY A 514 40.44 29.04 -35.69
CA GLY A 514 41.39 29.21 -34.57
C GLY A 514 42.16 27.97 -34.09
N ARG A 515 42.55 27.06 -34.99
CA ARG A 515 43.57 26.00 -34.81
C ARG A 515 43.33 24.84 -33.82
N SER A 516 43.62 23.66 -34.35
CA SER A 516 43.87 22.38 -33.65
C SER A 516 45.31 22.25 -33.12
N SER A 517 45.52 21.42 -32.10
CA SER A 517 46.74 20.61 -31.83
C SER A 517 46.47 19.61 -30.67
N PRO A 518 47.22 18.49 -30.55
CA PRO A 518 46.56 17.22 -30.21
C PRO A 518 47.15 16.39 -29.05
N VAL A 519 46.38 15.37 -28.66
CA VAL A 519 46.79 14.08 -28.04
C VAL A 519 47.44 14.09 -26.64
N SER A 520 46.86 13.31 -25.73
CA SER A 520 47.61 12.38 -24.87
C SER A 520 46.74 11.16 -24.55
N MET A 521 47.31 9.97 -24.71
CA MET A 521 46.67 8.67 -24.49
C MET A 521 47.15 8.05 -23.19
N SER A 522 46.29 7.29 -22.50
CA SER A 522 46.70 6.27 -21.52
C SER A 522 45.81 5.03 -21.65
N GLN A 523 46.43 3.93 -22.08
CA GLN A 523 45.93 2.54 -22.01
C GLN A 523 45.92 2.09 -20.53
N GLY A 524 45.27 1.02 -20.06
CA GLY A 524 44.34 0.00 -20.61
C GLY A 524 43.39 -0.44 -19.46
N GLU A 525 42.60 -1.51 -19.52
CA GLU A 525 42.86 -2.86 -20.03
C GLU A 525 41.62 -3.47 -20.73
N GLU A 526 41.85 -4.39 -21.69
CA GLU A 526 40.79 -5.11 -22.39
C GLU A 526 40.50 -6.47 -21.72
N SER A 527 39.22 -6.82 -21.55
CA SER A 527 38.78 -8.22 -21.54
C SER A 527 37.92 -8.47 -22.78
N ARG A 528 38.39 -9.36 -23.67
CA ARG A 528 37.76 -9.60 -24.98
C ARG A 528 36.77 -10.76 -24.92
N SER A 529 35.53 -10.50 -25.30
CA SER A 529 34.65 -11.49 -25.94
C SER A 529 34.26 -10.94 -27.31
N LEU A 530 34.56 -11.70 -28.38
CA LEU A 530 34.22 -11.34 -29.75
C LEU A 530 32.78 -11.77 -30.07
N PRO A 531 31.97 -10.96 -30.77
CA PRO A 531 30.69 -11.42 -31.31
C PRO A 531 30.91 -12.30 -32.53
N GLU A 532 30.28 -13.47 -32.57
CA GLU A 532 30.21 -14.30 -33.79
C GLU A 532 29.26 -13.67 -34.81
N VAL A 533 29.81 -13.25 -35.96
CA VAL A 533 29.01 -12.75 -37.10
C VAL A 533 28.56 -13.94 -37.95
N GLN A 534 27.25 -14.19 -38.01
CA GLN A 534 26.65 -15.13 -38.97
C GLN A 534 26.20 -14.44 -40.26
N SER A 535 26.15 -15.20 -41.35
CA SER A 535 26.25 -14.73 -42.74
C SER A 535 25.01 -14.05 -43.36
N ASN A 536 24.05 -13.59 -42.56
CA ASN A 536 22.76 -13.10 -43.08
C ASN A 536 22.48 -11.60 -42.85
N GLY A 537 23.41 -10.84 -42.24
CA GLY A 537 23.32 -9.38 -42.13
C GLY A 537 22.25 -8.81 -41.19
N ILE A 538 21.36 -9.66 -40.63
CA ILE A 538 20.40 -9.27 -39.60
C ILE A 538 21.12 -9.20 -38.25
N GLY A 539 21.15 -8.01 -37.65
CA GLY A 539 21.65 -7.82 -36.28
C GLY A 539 20.83 -8.63 -35.28
N LYS A 540 21.50 -9.31 -34.35
CA LYS A 540 20.82 -10.16 -33.37
C LYS A 540 20.33 -9.32 -32.18
N HIS A 541 19.07 -8.92 -32.21
CA HIS A 541 18.38 -8.22 -31.11
C HIS A 541 18.53 -8.96 -29.76
N ARG A 542 18.56 -8.20 -28.66
CA ARG A 542 18.59 -8.76 -27.31
C ARG A 542 17.35 -9.60 -26.98
N THR A 543 17.58 -10.60 -26.13
CA THR A 543 16.57 -11.56 -25.63
C THR A 543 16.39 -11.52 -24.11
N SER A 544 17.01 -10.53 -23.45
CA SER A 544 16.94 -10.26 -22.02
C SER A 544 17.30 -8.79 -21.77
N LEU A 545 16.85 -8.25 -20.64
CA LEU A 545 17.35 -6.96 -20.15
C LEU A 545 18.73 -7.16 -19.47
N PRO A 546 19.51 -6.08 -19.23
CA PRO A 546 20.81 -6.14 -18.56
C PRO A 546 20.72 -6.63 -17.10
N ALA A 547 19.63 -6.29 -16.40
CA ALA A 547 19.34 -6.74 -15.04
C ALA A 547 17.92 -7.33 -14.93
N PRO A 548 17.69 -8.29 -14.00
CA PRO A 548 16.34 -8.75 -13.67
C PRO A 548 15.57 -7.67 -12.89
N MET A 549 14.24 -7.79 -12.86
CA MET A 549 13.41 -6.97 -11.99
C MET A 549 13.65 -7.29 -10.51
N PHE A 550 13.59 -6.26 -9.67
CA PHE A 550 13.61 -6.39 -8.20
C PHE A 550 12.32 -7.08 -7.68
N SER A 551 12.43 -7.70 -6.49
CA SER A 551 11.27 -8.19 -5.76
C SER A 551 10.34 -7.02 -5.40
N ARG A 552 9.07 -7.13 -5.81
CA ARG A 552 8.03 -6.18 -5.39
C ARG A 552 7.46 -6.50 -4.00
N ASN A 553 7.71 -7.70 -3.49
CA ASN A 553 7.18 -8.15 -2.20
C ASN A 553 7.85 -7.40 -1.03
N ASP A 554 9.09 -6.95 -1.22
CA ASP A 554 9.89 -6.20 -0.26
C ASP A 554 9.34 -4.77 -0.03
N PHE A 555 8.43 -4.31 -0.88
CA PHE A 555 7.86 -2.96 -0.88
C PHE A 555 6.34 -2.96 -0.84
N SER A 556 5.77 -2.93 0.35
CA SER A 556 4.33 -2.70 0.52
C SER A 556 3.93 -1.32 0.00
N ILE A 557 2.90 -1.25 -0.86
CA ILE A 557 2.26 0.01 -1.30
C ILE A 557 1.84 0.86 -0.08
N TRP A 558 1.35 0.21 0.97
CA TRP A 558 1.04 0.85 2.25
C TRP A 558 2.26 1.52 2.90
N SER A 559 3.47 0.98 2.77
CA SER A 559 4.68 1.62 3.32
C SER A 559 5.05 2.92 2.62
N ILE A 560 4.65 3.07 1.36
CA ILE A 560 4.86 4.26 0.53
C ILE A 560 3.74 5.26 0.77
N LEU A 561 2.47 4.83 0.69
CA LEU A 561 1.32 5.67 1.07
C LEU A 561 1.48 6.20 2.50
N LYS A 562 1.99 5.40 3.45
CA LYS A 562 2.30 5.81 4.83
C LYS A 562 3.40 6.88 4.93
N LYS A 563 4.42 6.85 4.06
CA LYS A 563 5.42 7.94 3.95
C LYS A 563 4.85 9.21 3.34
N CYS A 564 3.69 9.11 2.69
CA CYS A 564 2.98 10.21 2.04
C CYS A 564 1.82 10.78 2.88
N ILE A 565 1.49 10.20 4.04
CA ILE A 565 0.47 10.74 4.95
C ILE A 565 0.90 12.13 5.44
N GLY A 566 0.14 13.16 5.06
CA GLY A 566 0.45 14.57 5.34
C GLY A 566 1.07 15.33 4.16
N MET A 567 1.26 14.68 3.01
CA MET A 567 1.46 15.33 1.71
C MET A 567 0.16 15.28 0.91
N GLU A 568 -0.10 16.28 0.07
CA GLU A 568 -1.19 16.19 -0.92
C GLU A 568 -0.94 14.98 -1.84
N LEU A 569 -1.94 14.10 -1.97
CA LEU A 569 -1.86 12.85 -2.74
C LEU A 569 -1.39 13.04 -4.19
N SER A 570 -1.63 14.23 -4.76
CA SER A 570 -1.27 14.64 -6.10
C SER A 570 0.21 15.12 -6.22
N LYS A 571 0.88 15.47 -5.12
CA LYS A 571 2.30 15.92 -5.10
C LYS A 571 3.32 14.77 -5.03
N ILE A 572 2.88 13.52 -4.97
CA ILE A 572 3.75 12.34 -4.83
C ILE A 572 4.01 11.72 -6.19
N THR A 573 5.25 11.85 -6.66
CA THR A 573 5.75 11.13 -7.82
C THR A 573 5.74 9.62 -7.52
N MET A 574 5.00 8.83 -8.31
CA MET A 574 5.01 7.36 -8.19
C MET A 574 6.46 6.82 -8.12
N PRO A 575 6.87 6.12 -7.03
CA PRO A 575 8.23 5.60 -6.91
C PRO A 575 8.62 4.68 -8.07
N VAL A 576 9.90 4.74 -8.47
CA VAL A 576 10.44 3.97 -9.61
C VAL A 576 10.17 2.46 -9.49
N ILE A 577 10.04 1.93 -8.28
CA ILE A 577 9.73 0.50 -8.07
C ILE A 577 8.36 0.05 -8.63
N PHE A 578 7.42 0.97 -8.88
CA PHE A 578 6.15 0.64 -9.55
C PHE A 578 6.24 0.80 -11.06
N ASN A 579 7.34 1.37 -11.57
CA ASN A 579 7.55 1.48 -12.99
C ASN A 579 7.96 0.11 -13.59
N GLU A 580 8.07 0.12 -14.92
CA GLU A 580 8.83 -0.81 -15.73
C GLU A 580 9.82 0.01 -16.58
N PRO A 581 10.94 -0.55 -17.06
CA PRO A 581 11.96 0.19 -17.80
C PRO A 581 11.55 0.47 -19.27
N LEU A 582 10.35 1.02 -19.48
CA LEU A 582 9.84 1.50 -20.77
C LEU A 582 9.07 2.81 -20.59
N SER A 583 9.21 3.72 -21.54
CA SER A 583 8.37 4.93 -21.69
C SER A 583 6.97 4.53 -22.18
N PHE A 584 5.94 5.34 -21.90
CA PHE A 584 4.60 5.09 -22.46
C PHE A 584 4.60 5.14 -24.00
N LEU A 585 5.50 5.91 -24.63
CA LEU A 585 5.72 5.89 -26.09
C LEU A 585 6.16 4.50 -26.60
N GLN A 586 7.02 3.82 -25.84
CA GLN A 586 7.44 2.45 -26.11
C GLN A 586 6.30 1.46 -25.86
N ARG A 587 5.54 1.59 -24.76
CA ARG A 587 4.35 0.77 -24.48
C ARG A 587 3.29 0.86 -25.60
N LEU A 588 3.09 2.04 -26.20
CA LEU A 588 2.21 2.22 -27.37
C LEU A 588 2.76 1.54 -28.64
N THR A 589 4.08 1.47 -28.79
CA THR A 589 4.72 0.80 -29.93
C THR A 589 4.50 -0.71 -29.94
N GLU A 590 4.17 -1.32 -28.79
CA GLU A 590 3.77 -2.74 -28.69
C GLU A 590 2.52 -3.08 -29.54
N TYR A 591 1.72 -2.08 -29.94
CA TYR A 591 0.63 -2.27 -30.91
C TYR A 591 1.12 -2.88 -32.24
N MET A 592 2.40 -2.69 -32.58
CA MET A 592 3.02 -3.19 -33.82
C MET A 592 3.62 -4.59 -33.72
N GLU A 593 3.55 -5.28 -32.57
CA GLU A 593 4.10 -6.63 -32.38
C GLU A 593 3.57 -7.64 -33.43
N HIS A 594 2.30 -7.49 -33.82
CA HIS A 594 1.60 -8.39 -34.74
C HIS A 594 1.36 -7.80 -36.13
N THR A 595 2.27 -6.93 -36.62
CA THR A 595 2.16 -6.20 -37.90
C THR A 595 1.92 -7.11 -39.13
N TYR A 596 2.29 -8.39 -39.09
CA TYR A 596 2.02 -9.34 -40.17
C TYR A 596 0.51 -9.45 -40.53
N LEU A 597 -0.39 -9.16 -39.59
CA LEU A 597 -1.84 -9.11 -39.83
C LEU A 597 -2.23 -7.96 -40.77
N LEU A 598 -1.51 -6.83 -40.72
CA LEU A 598 -1.69 -5.71 -41.64
C LEU A 598 -1.20 -6.04 -43.05
N HIS A 599 -0.04 -6.71 -43.16
CA HIS A 599 0.46 -7.23 -44.43
C HIS A 599 -0.49 -8.29 -45.04
N GLN A 600 -1.09 -9.14 -44.22
CA GLN A 600 -2.11 -10.11 -44.65
C GLN A 600 -3.41 -9.42 -45.11
N ALA A 601 -3.84 -8.36 -44.42
CA ALA A 601 -4.95 -7.51 -44.86
C ALA A 601 -4.63 -6.88 -46.23
N ASN A 602 -3.49 -6.19 -46.38
CA ASN A 602 -3.13 -5.56 -47.66
C ASN A 602 -2.88 -6.57 -48.80
N SER A 603 -2.61 -7.84 -48.49
CA SER A 603 -2.50 -8.91 -49.49
C SER A 603 -3.87 -9.41 -49.98
N SER A 604 -4.94 -9.20 -49.21
CA SER A 604 -6.26 -9.79 -49.43
C SER A 604 -7.17 -8.90 -50.29
N SER A 605 -7.66 -9.44 -51.41
CA SER A 605 -8.55 -8.70 -52.33
C SER A 605 -9.98 -8.51 -51.80
N ASP A 606 -10.47 -9.41 -50.96
CA ASP A 606 -11.80 -9.32 -50.33
C ASP A 606 -11.78 -8.37 -49.11
N SER A 607 -12.69 -7.41 -49.07
CA SER A 607 -12.84 -6.46 -47.96
C SER A 607 -13.24 -7.15 -46.65
N MET A 608 -13.98 -8.25 -46.73
CA MET A 608 -14.35 -9.04 -45.57
C MET A 608 -13.13 -9.74 -44.96
N GLU A 609 -12.24 -10.33 -45.77
CA GLU A 609 -10.98 -10.89 -45.27
C GLU A 609 -10.05 -9.82 -44.68
N ARG A 610 -10.03 -8.61 -45.26
CA ARG A 610 -9.33 -7.45 -44.66
C ARG A 610 -9.90 -7.12 -43.29
N MET A 611 -11.22 -6.97 -43.16
CA MET A 611 -11.87 -6.66 -41.88
C MET A 611 -11.57 -7.72 -40.80
N LYS A 612 -11.50 -9.01 -41.16
CA LYS A 612 -11.07 -10.07 -40.22
C LYS A 612 -9.64 -9.87 -39.72
N CYS A 613 -8.71 -9.55 -40.62
CA CYS A 613 -7.32 -9.30 -40.28
C CYS A 613 -7.15 -8.02 -39.43
N VAL A 614 -7.88 -6.96 -39.75
CA VAL A 614 -7.90 -5.70 -38.96
C VAL A 614 -8.51 -5.92 -37.57
N ALA A 615 -9.59 -6.70 -37.46
CA ALA A 615 -10.15 -7.08 -36.16
C ALA A 615 -9.17 -7.91 -35.32
N ALA A 616 -8.42 -8.82 -35.95
CA ALA A 616 -7.38 -9.58 -35.28
C ALA A 616 -6.21 -8.69 -34.82
N PHE A 617 -5.81 -7.73 -35.63
CA PHE A 617 -4.79 -6.75 -35.28
C PHE A 617 -5.22 -5.86 -34.10
N ALA A 618 -6.46 -5.36 -34.10
CA ALA A 618 -6.97 -4.53 -33.01
C ALA A 618 -7.01 -5.27 -31.65
N VAL A 619 -7.30 -6.57 -31.64
CA VAL A 619 -7.23 -7.40 -30.42
C VAL A 619 -5.77 -7.73 -30.05
N SER A 620 -4.92 -8.05 -31.01
CA SER A 620 -3.53 -8.44 -30.75
C SER A 620 -2.66 -7.27 -30.28
N ALA A 621 -2.97 -6.03 -30.72
CA ALA A 621 -2.29 -4.82 -30.28
C ALA A 621 -2.36 -4.60 -28.76
N VAL A 622 -3.42 -5.07 -28.10
CA VAL A 622 -3.60 -4.96 -26.64
C VAL A 622 -3.32 -6.27 -25.90
N ALA A 623 -2.79 -7.29 -26.58
CA ALA A 623 -2.55 -8.61 -25.97
C ALA A 623 -1.36 -8.64 -24.99
N SER A 624 -0.32 -7.83 -25.24
CA SER A 624 0.91 -7.83 -24.45
C SER A 624 0.71 -7.39 -22.98
N GLN A 625 -0.42 -6.77 -22.65
CA GLN A 625 -0.70 -6.15 -21.35
C GLN A 625 -0.93 -7.17 -20.21
N TRP A 626 -1.13 -8.45 -20.51
CA TRP A 626 -1.31 -9.49 -19.49
C TRP A 626 -0.10 -9.55 -18.54
N GLU A 627 -0.30 -9.73 -17.23
CA GLU A 627 0.73 -9.69 -16.17
C GLU A 627 1.64 -8.42 -16.13
N ARG A 628 1.50 -7.45 -17.05
CA ARG A 628 2.34 -6.23 -17.18
C ARG A 628 1.89 -5.13 -16.21
N THR A 629 1.91 -5.47 -14.93
CA THR A 629 1.45 -4.62 -13.81
C THR A 629 2.38 -3.44 -13.48
N GLY A 630 3.53 -3.31 -14.17
CA GLY A 630 4.38 -2.11 -14.08
C GLY A 630 3.78 -0.93 -14.85
N LYS A 631 3.86 0.27 -14.25
CA LYS A 631 3.50 1.53 -14.91
C LYS A 631 4.63 1.94 -15.86
N PRO A 632 4.42 2.12 -17.18
CA PRO A 632 5.46 2.72 -18.02
C PRO A 632 5.78 4.15 -17.55
N PHE A 633 7.01 4.62 -17.77
CA PHE A 633 7.39 5.99 -17.43
C PHE A 633 6.50 6.99 -18.17
N ASN A 634 6.04 8.02 -17.46
CA ASN A 634 5.30 9.12 -18.07
C ASN A 634 6.26 9.91 -18.98
N PRO A 635 6.00 10.04 -20.29
CA PRO A 635 6.93 10.71 -21.18
C PRO A 635 7.01 12.21 -20.87
N LEU A 636 8.20 12.79 -21.03
CA LEU A 636 8.39 14.24 -20.92
C LEU A 636 7.76 14.95 -22.12
N LEU A 637 7.30 16.18 -21.98
CA LEU A 637 6.75 16.96 -23.09
C LEU A 637 7.82 17.19 -24.17
N GLY A 638 7.57 16.74 -25.40
CA GLY A 638 8.55 16.72 -26.47
C GLY A 638 9.52 15.52 -26.45
N GLU A 639 9.33 14.56 -25.55
CA GLU A 639 9.92 13.23 -25.68
C GLU A 639 9.42 12.58 -26.97
N THR A 640 10.33 11.90 -27.67
CA THR A 640 10.04 11.16 -28.89
C THR A 640 10.46 9.71 -28.72
N TYR A 641 9.93 8.83 -29.55
CA TYR A 641 10.47 7.47 -29.68
C TYR A 641 10.31 6.98 -31.10
N GLU A 642 11.38 6.42 -31.67
CA GLU A 642 11.33 5.70 -32.94
C GLU A 642 11.55 4.19 -32.81
N LEU A 643 10.99 3.45 -33.76
CA LEU A 643 11.32 2.05 -34.00
C LEU A 643 11.32 1.76 -35.50
N VAL A 644 12.40 1.17 -36.02
CA VAL A 644 12.47 0.61 -37.37
C VAL A 644 12.64 -0.90 -37.26
N ARG A 645 11.78 -1.66 -37.94
CA ARG A 645 11.82 -3.13 -37.99
C ARG A 645 11.76 -3.58 -39.43
N GLU A 646 12.94 -3.78 -40.03
CA GLU A 646 13.05 -4.27 -41.41
C GLU A 646 12.52 -5.69 -41.57
N ASP A 647 12.70 -6.53 -40.54
CA ASP A 647 12.22 -7.91 -40.44
C ASP A 647 10.69 -7.99 -40.37
N LEU A 648 10.05 -7.05 -39.66
CA LEU A 648 8.59 -6.92 -39.56
C LEU A 648 8.00 -5.93 -40.58
N GLY A 649 8.82 -5.33 -41.45
CA GLY A 649 8.37 -4.51 -42.57
C GLY A 649 7.78 -3.13 -42.23
N PHE A 650 8.10 -2.50 -41.09
CA PHE A 650 7.55 -1.18 -40.71
C PHE A 650 8.58 -0.23 -40.06
N ARG A 651 8.21 1.06 -40.01
CA ARG A 651 8.83 2.06 -39.14
C ARG A 651 7.76 2.85 -38.39
N LEU A 652 8.05 3.29 -37.17
CA LEU A 652 7.15 4.05 -36.29
C LEU A 652 7.91 5.22 -35.66
N VAL A 653 7.25 6.37 -35.58
CA VAL A 653 7.64 7.53 -34.76
C VAL A 653 6.50 7.90 -33.81
N SER A 654 6.83 8.36 -32.61
CA SER A 654 5.90 8.93 -31.64
C SER A 654 6.48 10.13 -30.93
N GLU A 655 5.60 11.04 -30.47
CA GLU A 655 5.93 12.26 -29.72
C GLU A 655 4.93 12.45 -28.56
N GLN A 656 5.43 12.87 -27.40
CA GLN A 656 4.59 13.37 -26.31
C GLN A 656 4.16 14.80 -26.62
N VAL A 657 3.02 14.92 -27.28
CA VAL A 657 2.49 16.18 -27.82
C VAL A 657 1.84 17.08 -26.76
N SER A 658 1.37 16.51 -25.65
CA SER A 658 0.84 17.26 -24.49
C SER A 658 1.15 16.55 -23.18
N HIS A 659 1.24 17.31 -22.08
CA HIS A 659 1.43 16.78 -20.72
C HIS A 659 0.24 17.06 -19.79
N HIS A 660 -0.61 18.05 -20.11
CA HIS A 660 -1.85 18.35 -19.38
C HIS A 660 -2.99 18.65 -20.38
N PRO A 661 -3.87 17.67 -20.69
CA PRO A 661 -3.76 16.25 -20.33
C PRO A 661 -2.55 15.58 -21.02
N PRO A 662 -2.05 14.44 -20.51
CA PRO A 662 -0.96 13.70 -21.14
C PRO A 662 -1.46 13.02 -22.42
N VAL A 663 -0.99 13.51 -23.58
CA VAL A 663 -1.34 12.95 -24.91
C VAL A 663 -0.06 12.52 -25.62
N SER A 664 -0.03 11.26 -26.03
CA SER A 664 1.03 10.68 -26.87
C SER A 664 0.49 10.46 -28.28
N ALA A 665 1.14 11.02 -29.28
CA ALA A 665 0.80 10.79 -30.69
C ALA A 665 1.79 9.81 -31.32
N PHE A 666 1.32 8.95 -32.22
CA PHE A 666 2.16 8.00 -32.95
C PHE A 666 1.75 7.89 -34.42
N HIS A 667 2.73 7.57 -35.26
CA HIS A 667 2.58 7.34 -36.69
C HIS A 667 3.52 6.23 -37.14
N ALA A 668 2.95 5.19 -37.73
CA ALA A 668 3.66 4.05 -38.29
C ALA A 668 3.30 3.85 -39.76
N GLU A 669 4.28 3.41 -40.52
CA GLU A 669 4.17 3.25 -41.97
C GLU A 669 4.92 1.97 -42.38
N GLY A 670 4.25 1.15 -43.20
CA GLY A 670 4.85 -0.05 -43.78
C GLY A 670 5.97 0.34 -44.76
N LEU A 671 7.12 -0.32 -44.68
CA LEU A 671 8.30 -0.03 -45.53
C LEU A 671 8.04 -0.26 -47.03
N LYS A 672 6.93 -0.93 -47.37
CA LYS A 672 6.47 -1.16 -48.75
C LYS A 672 5.31 -0.22 -49.14
N ALA A 673 5.06 0.83 -48.36
CA ALA A 673 3.94 1.75 -48.47
C ALA A 673 2.56 1.04 -48.53
N ASP A 674 2.45 -0.07 -47.80
CA ASP A 674 1.32 -0.99 -47.87
C ASP A 674 0.25 -0.76 -46.78
N PHE A 675 0.61 -0.11 -45.68
CA PHE A 675 -0.31 0.43 -44.68
C PHE A 675 0.26 1.71 -44.05
N VAL A 676 -0.64 2.51 -43.47
CA VAL A 676 -0.30 3.60 -42.53
C VAL A 676 -1.16 3.40 -41.29
N PHE A 677 -0.56 3.45 -40.10
CA PHE A 677 -1.24 3.22 -38.82
C PHE A 677 -0.87 4.33 -37.84
N HIS A 678 -1.85 5.11 -37.39
CA HIS A 678 -1.61 6.29 -36.57
C HIS A 678 -2.74 6.54 -35.57
N GLY A 679 -2.47 7.42 -34.62
CA GLY A 679 -3.46 7.92 -33.68
C GLY A 679 -2.81 8.69 -32.55
N SER A 680 -3.65 9.15 -31.63
CA SER A 680 -3.23 9.77 -30.38
C SER A 680 -3.93 9.10 -29.20
N ILE A 681 -3.23 8.91 -28.09
CA ILE A 681 -3.77 8.27 -26.88
C ILE A 681 -3.58 9.20 -25.67
N TYR A 682 -4.68 9.40 -24.95
CA TYR A 682 -4.75 10.01 -23.62
C TYR A 682 -5.35 8.99 -22.63
N PRO A 683 -4.54 8.38 -21.76
CA PRO A 683 -5.05 7.46 -20.74
C PRO A 683 -5.69 8.25 -19.58
N LYS A 684 -7.02 8.45 -19.59
CA LYS A 684 -7.73 9.05 -18.43
C LYS A 684 -7.79 8.01 -17.31
N LEU A 685 -7.15 8.30 -16.19
CA LEU A 685 -7.15 7.44 -15.00
C LEU A 685 -8.38 7.71 -14.11
N LYS A 686 -8.91 6.65 -13.48
CA LYS A 686 -9.94 6.69 -12.44
C LYS A 686 -9.62 5.67 -11.36
N PHE A 687 -9.79 6.04 -10.10
CA PHE A 687 -9.55 5.16 -8.95
C PHE A 687 -10.87 4.73 -8.31
N TRP A 688 -11.04 3.42 -8.12
CA TRP A 688 -12.26 2.76 -7.63
C TRP A 688 -12.02 1.99 -6.33
N GLY A 689 -11.23 2.55 -5.41
CA GLY A 689 -10.92 1.96 -4.09
C GLY A 689 -9.96 0.76 -4.17
N LYS A 690 -10.39 -0.38 -4.71
CA LYS A 690 -9.52 -1.57 -4.88
C LYS A 690 -8.80 -1.62 -6.23
N SER A 691 -9.25 -0.84 -7.22
CA SER A 691 -8.79 -0.94 -8.62
C SER A 691 -8.53 0.43 -9.24
N VAL A 692 -7.68 0.51 -10.27
CA VAL A 692 -7.45 1.70 -11.10
C VAL A 692 -7.82 1.38 -12.55
N GLU A 693 -8.72 2.18 -13.12
CA GLU A 693 -9.06 2.12 -14.54
C GLU A 693 -8.26 3.16 -15.33
N ALA A 694 -7.77 2.73 -16.49
CA ALA A 694 -7.19 3.57 -17.52
C ALA A 694 -8.07 3.48 -18.78
N GLU A 695 -8.75 4.58 -19.09
CA GLU A 695 -9.59 4.75 -20.28
C GLU A 695 -8.72 5.36 -21.41
N PRO A 696 -8.28 4.60 -22.43
CA PRO A 696 -7.39 5.09 -23.48
C PRO A 696 -8.19 5.92 -24.50
N LYS A 697 -8.38 7.21 -24.22
CA LYS A 697 -9.10 8.13 -25.09
C LYS A 697 -8.28 8.46 -26.33
N GLY A 698 -8.89 8.30 -27.49
CA GLY A 698 -8.25 8.60 -28.77
C GLY A 698 -8.83 7.79 -29.92
N THR A 699 -8.69 8.30 -31.14
CA THR A 699 -9.03 7.55 -32.35
C THR A 699 -7.79 6.81 -32.83
N ILE A 700 -7.91 5.49 -33.02
CA ILE A 700 -6.93 4.70 -33.76
C ILE A 700 -7.36 4.65 -35.21
N THR A 701 -6.42 4.90 -36.14
CA THR A 701 -6.67 4.91 -37.59
C THR A 701 -5.68 3.99 -38.30
N LEU A 702 -6.19 3.10 -39.15
CA LEU A 702 -5.42 2.27 -40.06
C LEU A 702 -5.88 2.56 -41.50
N GLU A 703 -4.94 2.96 -42.35
CA GLU A 703 -5.16 3.13 -43.79
C GLU A 703 -4.46 2.01 -44.57
N LEU A 704 -5.13 1.51 -45.62
CA LEU A 704 -4.58 0.57 -46.59
C LEU A 704 -4.56 1.26 -47.97
N PRO A 705 -3.48 1.98 -48.32
CA PRO A 705 -3.43 2.86 -49.50
C PRO A 705 -3.76 2.14 -50.81
N ARG A 706 -3.33 0.88 -50.95
CA ARG A 706 -3.62 0.00 -52.11
C ARG A 706 -5.11 -0.08 -52.44
N TYR A 707 -5.96 -0.06 -51.43
CA TYR A 707 -7.41 -0.14 -51.57
C TYR A 707 -8.10 1.22 -51.40
N ASN A 708 -7.39 2.27 -51.00
CA ASN A 708 -7.97 3.55 -50.57
C ASN A 708 -9.04 3.33 -49.48
N GLU A 709 -8.72 2.50 -48.50
CA GLU A 709 -9.59 2.11 -47.37
C GLU A 709 -8.99 2.58 -46.06
N ALA A 710 -9.84 3.07 -45.16
CA ALA A 710 -9.46 3.47 -43.81
C ALA A 710 -10.39 2.83 -42.79
N TYR A 711 -9.80 2.42 -41.67
CA TYR A 711 -10.46 1.77 -40.56
C TYR A 711 -10.21 2.59 -39.30
N THR A 712 -11.26 2.94 -38.56
CA THR A 712 -11.12 3.63 -37.26
C THR A 712 -11.76 2.85 -36.13
N TRP A 713 -11.15 2.87 -34.95
CA TRP A 713 -11.70 2.34 -33.70
C TRP A 713 -11.15 3.07 -32.46
N THR A 714 -11.63 2.70 -31.28
CA THR A 714 -11.10 3.10 -29.97
C THR A 714 -10.69 1.85 -29.19
N ASN A 715 -9.64 1.91 -28.39
CA ASN A 715 -9.17 0.77 -27.61
C ASN A 715 -10.06 0.51 -26.37
N PRO A 716 -10.10 -0.72 -25.82
CA PRO A 716 -10.89 -1.04 -24.63
C PRO A 716 -10.31 -0.39 -23.36
N THR A 717 -11.13 -0.25 -22.32
CA THR A 717 -10.66 0.20 -21.00
C THR A 717 -9.78 -0.89 -20.37
N CYS A 718 -8.65 -0.48 -19.81
CA CYS A 718 -7.78 -1.34 -19.00
C CYS A 718 -8.07 -1.10 -17.52
N CYS A 719 -8.15 -2.16 -16.71
CA CYS A 719 -8.32 -2.06 -15.26
C CYS A 719 -7.20 -2.84 -14.56
N VAL A 720 -6.55 -2.23 -13.57
CA VAL A 720 -5.59 -2.88 -12.69
C VAL A 720 -6.29 -3.11 -11.35
N HIS A 721 -6.43 -4.36 -10.95
CA HIS A 721 -7.10 -4.76 -9.71
C HIS A 721 -6.10 -4.95 -8.57
N ASN A 722 -6.62 -4.96 -7.33
CA ASN A 722 -5.87 -5.22 -6.09
C ASN A 722 -4.73 -4.20 -5.82
N ILE A 723 -4.93 -2.92 -6.15
CA ILE A 723 -3.86 -1.90 -6.08
C ILE A 723 -3.50 -1.41 -4.67
N ILE A 724 -4.18 -1.91 -3.62
CA ILE A 724 -3.85 -1.62 -2.21
C ILE A 724 -3.31 -2.88 -1.52
N VAL A 725 -4.04 -4.00 -1.64
CA VAL A 725 -3.75 -5.29 -1.01
C VAL A 725 -4.12 -6.42 -1.99
N GLY A 726 -3.35 -7.50 -1.99
CA GLY A 726 -3.54 -8.67 -2.85
C GLY A 726 -2.62 -8.69 -4.07
N GLN A 727 -2.69 -9.77 -4.85
CA GLN A 727 -1.92 -9.90 -6.09
C GLN A 727 -2.49 -8.98 -7.17
N LEU A 728 -1.66 -8.08 -7.71
CA LEU A 728 -2.00 -7.22 -8.84
C LEU A 728 -2.31 -8.06 -10.10
N TRP A 729 -3.43 -7.79 -10.75
CA TRP A 729 -3.78 -8.37 -12.05
C TRP A 729 -4.50 -7.36 -12.95
N ILE A 730 -4.52 -7.65 -14.25
CA ILE A 730 -5.02 -6.73 -15.28
C ILE A 730 -6.22 -7.35 -16.00
N GLU A 731 -7.29 -6.56 -16.09
CA GLU A 731 -8.44 -6.81 -16.97
C GLU A 731 -8.44 -5.80 -18.13
N GLN A 732 -9.02 -6.21 -19.26
CA GLN A 732 -9.48 -5.27 -20.29
C GLN A 732 -10.93 -5.58 -20.63
N TYR A 733 -11.77 -4.54 -20.64
CA TYR A 733 -13.19 -4.66 -20.90
C TYR A 733 -13.71 -3.47 -21.73
N GLY A 734 -14.88 -3.63 -22.35
CA GLY A 734 -15.56 -2.58 -23.13
C GLY A 734 -15.93 -2.99 -24.55
N ASN A 735 -16.52 -2.07 -25.30
CA ASN A 735 -16.94 -2.31 -26.67
C ASN A 735 -15.99 -1.58 -27.65
N VAL A 736 -15.45 -2.32 -28.61
CA VAL A 736 -14.61 -1.80 -29.69
C VAL A 736 -15.41 -1.91 -30.99
N GLU A 737 -15.70 -0.78 -31.64
CA GLU A 737 -16.31 -0.74 -32.97
C GLU A 737 -15.24 -0.31 -34.00
N ILE A 738 -14.95 -1.20 -34.96
CA ILE A 738 -14.05 -0.95 -36.08
C ILE A 738 -14.91 -0.68 -37.31
N ILE A 739 -14.73 0.46 -37.95
CA ILE A 739 -15.54 0.92 -39.09
C ILE A 739 -14.65 1.06 -40.33
N ASN A 740 -14.96 0.36 -41.42
CA ASN A 740 -14.36 0.62 -42.74
C ASN A 740 -15.12 1.75 -43.43
N HIS A 741 -14.50 2.92 -43.56
CA HIS A 741 -15.14 4.14 -44.08
C HIS A 741 -15.48 4.08 -45.56
N LYS A 742 -14.85 3.19 -46.33
CA LYS A 742 -15.11 3.04 -47.77
C LYS A 742 -16.23 2.03 -48.06
N THR A 743 -16.22 0.87 -47.40
CA THR A 743 -17.16 -0.22 -47.68
C THR A 743 -18.43 -0.13 -46.83
N GLY A 744 -18.36 0.56 -45.68
CA GLY A 744 -19.43 0.60 -44.69
C GLY A 744 -19.54 -0.67 -43.83
N GLU A 745 -18.59 -1.60 -43.96
CA GLU A 745 -18.48 -2.78 -43.09
C GLU A 745 -18.10 -2.36 -41.66
N ARG A 746 -18.61 -3.09 -40.68
CA ARG A 746 -18.36 -2.83 -39.25
C ARG A 746 -18.02 -4.10 -38.50
N CYS A 747 -16.99 -4.08 -37.65
CA CYS A 747 -16.73 -5.14 -36.68
C CYS A 747 -17.03 -4.60 -35.28
N CYS A 748 -17.93 -5.25 -34.55
CA CYS A 748 -18.23 -4.90 -33.16
C CYS A 748 -17.70 -6.02 -32.26
N LEU A 749 -16.68 -5.71 -31.47
CA LEU A 749 -16.06 -6.59 -30.48
C LEU A 749 -16.44 -6.13 -29.08
N ASN A 750 -16.68 -7.07 -28.18
CA ASN A 750 -17.03 -6.84 -26.78
C ASN A 750 -16.05 -7.63 -25.91
N PHE A 751 -15.14 -6.89 -25.27
CA PHE A 751 -14.23 -7.37 -24.25
C PHE A 751 -15.03 -7.52 -22.95
N LYS A 752 -15.17 -8.74 -22.47
CA LYS A 752 -16.00 -9.07 -21.32
C LYS A 752 -15.29 -8.72 -20.02
N PRO A 753 -15.97 -8.05 -19.08
CA PRO A 753 -15.50 -8.01 -17.70
C PRO A 753 -15.66 -9.38 -17.04
N CYS A 754 -14.79 -9.67 -16.09
CA CYS A 754 -14.63 -10.92 -15.33
C CYS A 754 -15.98 -11.45 -14.78
N GLY A 755 -16.77 -10.53 -14.22
CA GLY A 755 -18.08 -10.80 -13.61
C GLY A 755 -18.01 -11.61 -12.32
N LEU A 756 -19.13 -11.72 -11.61
CA LEU A 756 -19.24 -12.31 -10.25
C LEU A 756 -18.74 -13.77 -10.09
N PHE A 757 -18.40 -14.45 -11.17
CA PHE A 757 -17.94 -15.86 -11.15
C PHE A 757 -16.68 -16.09 -12.00
N GLY A 758 -16.01 -15.04 -12.49
CA GLY A 758 -14.77 -15.15 -13.27
C GLY A 758 -14.85 -15.82 -14.65
N LYS A 759 -15.99 -16.41 -15.01
CA LYS A 759 -16.14 -17.23 -16.22
C LYS A 759 -15.95 -16.50 -17.53
N GLU A 760 -16.06 -15.17 -17.52
CA GLU A 760 -15.93 -14.33 -18.71
C GLU A 760 -14.56 -13.64 -18.80
N LEU A 761 -13.65 -13.90 -17.85
CA LEU A 761 -12.33 -13.29 -17.77
C LEU A 761 -11.57 -13.37 -19.11
N HIS A 762 -11.14 -12.20 -19.57
CA HIS A 762 -10.43 -11.94 -20.83
C HIS A 762 -11.18 -12.31 -22.13
N LYS A 763 -12.43 -12.78 -22.06
CA LYS A 763 -13.15 -13.17 -23.28
C LYS A 763 -13.40 -11.97 -24.18
N VAL A 764 -13.20 -12.17 -25.47
CA VAL A 764 -13.61 -11.24 -26.51
C VAL A 764 -14.62 -11.96 -27.39
N GLU A 765 -15.79 -11.35 -27.58
CA GLU A 765 -16.84 -11.86 -28.47
C GLU A 765 -17.33 -10.74 -29.40
N GLY A 766 -17.64 -11.04 -30.65
CA GLY A 766 -18.13 -10.03 -31.57
C GLY A 766 -18.70 -10.58 -32.87
N TYR A 767 -19.09 -9.66 -33.75
CA TYR A 767 -19.53 -9.99 -35.11
C TYR A 767 -19.03 -8.95 -36.10
N ILE A 768 -18.74 -9.40 -37.33
CA ILE A 768 -18.60 -8.50 -38.48
C ILE A 768 -19.95 -8.40 -39.19
N PHE A 769 -20.32 -7.18 -39.51
CA PHE A 769 -21.52 -6.78 -40.22
C PHE A 769 -21.16 -6.22 -41.59
N ASP A 770 -21.95 -6.59 -42.61
CA ASP A 770 -21.92 -5.92 -43.90
C ASP A 770 -22.55 -4.51 -43.80
N LYS A 771 -22.47 -3.73 -44.89
CA LYS A 771 -23.14 -2.43 -45.04
C LYS A 771 -24.67 -2.46 -44.82
N SER A 772 -25.29 -3.65 -44.91
CA SER A 772 -26.72 -3.88 -44.70
C SER A 772 -27.05 -4.20 -43.24
N LYS A 773 -26.06 -4.15 -42.34
CA LYS A 773 -26.12 -4.59 -40.94
C LYS A 773 -26.44 -6.07 -40.75
N LYS A 774 -26.17 -6.91 -41.77
CA LYS A 774 -26.30 -8.36 -41.67
C LYS A 774 -25.02 -8.93 -41.03
N LYS A 775 -25.16 -9.77 -40.00
CA LYS A 775 -24.04 -10.57 -39.46
C LYS A 775 -23.48 -11.47 -40.57
N VAL A 776 -22.18 -11.36 -40.84
CA VAL A 776 -21.48 -12.22 -41.81
C VAL A 776 -20.61 -13.26 -41.10
N CYS A 777 -19.95 -12.87 -40.01
CA CYS A 777 -19.10 -13.75 -39.21
C CYS A 777 -19.24 -13.45 -37.72
N ALA A 778 -19.06 -14.45 -36.86
CA ALA A 778 -18.87 -14.29 -35.43
C ALA A 778 -17.39 -14.47 -35.06
N LEU A 779 -16.87 -13.62 -34.19
CA LEU A 779 -15.50 -13.66 -33.68
C LEU A 779 -15.56 -13.98 -32.18
N TYR A 780 -14.67 -14.86 -31.72
CA TYR A 780 -14.61 -15.21 -30.31
C TYR A 780 -13.20 -15.67 -29.90
N GLY A 781 -12.86 -15.49 -28.62
CA GLY A 781 -11.59 -15.92 -28.07
C GLY A 781 -11.28 -15.26 -26.74
N LYS A 782 -9.99 -15.14 -26.43
CA LYS A 782 -9.49 -14.32 -25.31
C LYS A 782 -8.33 -13.46 -25.81
N TRP A 783 -8.29 -12.20 -25.38
CA TRP A 783 -7.20 -11.28 -25.74
C TRP A 783 -5.83 -11.69 -25.17
N THR A 784 -5.81 -12.60 -24.18
CA THR A 784 -4.58 -13.19 -23.63
C THR A 784 -4.11 -14.48 -24.31
N GLU A 785 -4.87 -15.05 -25.26
CA GLU A 785 -4.57 -16.36 -25.85
C GLU A 785 -4.64 -16.35 -27.39
N CYS A 786 -5.82 -16.11 -27.94
CA CYS A 786 -6.11 -16.29 -29.37
C CYS A 786 -7.50 -15.75 -29.74
N MET A 787 -7.71 -15.56 -31.04
CA MET A 787 -9.00 -15.21 -31.62
C MET A 787 -9.34 -16.11 -32.81
N TYR A 788 -10.57 -16.64 -32.78
CA TYR A 788 -11.18 -17.47 -33.81
C TYR A 788 -12.32 -16.74 -34.51
N ILE A 789 -12.70 -17.25 -35.68
CA ILE A 789 -13.87 -16.83 -36.44
C ILE A 789 -14.69 -18.05 -36.86
N VAL A 790 -16.02 -17.90 -36.86
CA VAL A 790 -16.97 -18.97 -37.22
C VAL A 790 -18.25 -18.39 -37.82
N ASP A 791 -19.07 -19.24 -38.45
CA ASP A 791 -20.40 -18.86 -38.94
C ASP A 791 -21.31 -18.35 -37.79
N PRO A 792 -22.06 -17.25 -37.97
CA PRO A 792 -22.90 -16.68 -36.91
C PRO A 792 -23.97 -17.63 -36.36
N ALA A 793 -24.55 -18.52 -37.18
CA ALA A 793 -25.56 -19.47 -36.71
C ALA A 793 -24.94 -20.59 -35.86
N THR A 794 -23.74 -21.06 -36.23
CA THR A 794 -22.96 -22.01 -35.42
C THR A 794 -22.59 -21.40 -34.07
N PHE A 795 -22.13 -20.15 -34.04
CA PHE A 795 -21.82 -19.43 -32.80
C PHE A 795 -23.06 -19.23 -31.92
N ASP A 796 -24.15 -18.71 -32.49
CA ASP A 796 -25.39 -18.44 -31.76
C ASP A 796 -26.06 -19.75 -31.27
N ALA A 797 -25.77 -20.90 -31.89
CA ALA A 797 -26.17 -22.23 -31.41
C ALA A 797 -25.30 -22.71 -30.23
N HIS A 798 -23.97 -22.61 -30.33
CA HIS A 798 -23.05 -22.96 -29.22
C HIS A 798 -23.40 -22.17 -27.95
N LYS A 799 -23.57 -20.85 -28.09
CA LYS A 799 -23.89 -19.93 -27.01
C LYS A 799 -25.23 -20.23 -26.30
N LYS A 800 -26.20 -20.81 -27.01
CA LYS A 800 -27.46 -21.28 -26.41
C LYS A 800 -27.27 -22.55 -25.58
N ASN A 801 -26.42 -23.47 -26.05
CA ASN A 801 -26.10 -24.70 -25.32
C ASN A 801 -25.32 -24.39 -24.03
N ASP A 802 -24.33 -23.49 -24.08
CA ASP A 802 -23.59 -23.07 -22.88
C ASP A 802 -24.49 -22.42 -21.83
N ARG A 803 -25.42 -21.56 -22.25
CA ARG A 803 -26.42 -20.96 -21.35
C ARG A 803 -27.29 -22.03 -20.69
N LYS A 804 -27.80 -22.99 -21.48
CA LYS A 804 -28.65 -24.08 -20.97
C LYS A 804 -27.89 -24.97 -19.98
N ASN A 805 -26.66 -25.37 -20.31
CA ASN A 805 -25.78 -26.15 -19.42
C ASN A 805 -25.45 -25.39 -18.12
N THR A 806 -25.38 -24.05 -18.18
CA THR A 806 -25.11 -23.20 -17.02
C THR A 806 -26.35 -23.04 -16.12
N GLU A 807 -27.54 -22.96 -16.70
CA GLU A 807 -28.81 -22.92 -15.94
C GLU A 807 -29.10 -24.27 -15.25
N GLU A 808 -28.88 -25.40 -15.93
CA GLU A 808 -29.03 -26.73 -15.32
C GLU A 808 -28.04 -26.95 -14.15
N LYS A 809 -26.80 -26.43 -14.24
CA LYS A 809 -25.84 -26.45 -13.12
C LYS A 809 -26.20 -25.49 -11.98
N LYS A 810 -26.91 -24.38 -12.23
CA LYS A 810 -27.34 -23.43 -11.18
C LYS A 810 -28.45 -23.98 -10.27
N GLY A 811 -29.20 -25.00 -10.71
CA GLY A 811 -30.25 -25.62 -9.89
C GLY A 811 -29.77 -26.37 -8.64
N ASN A 812 -28.46 -26.59 -8.48
CA ASN A 812 -27.91 -27.56 -7.52
C ASN A 812 -26.89 -27.01 -6.51
N LYS A 813 -26.75 -25.68 -6.37
CA LYS A 813 -25.99 -25.05 -5.28
C LYS A 813 -26.73 -23.81 -4.75
N GLN A 814 -27.15 -23.88 -3.49
CA GLN A 814 -27.75 -22.77 -2.76
C GLN A 814 -26.66 -22.06 -1.94
N GLY A 815 -26.68 -20.71 -1.95
CA GLY A 815 -26.06 -19.84 -0.94
C GLY A 815 -24.58 -20.07 -0.61
N THR A 816 -23.70 -19.23 -1.13
CA THR A 816 -22.36 -19.02 -0.56
C THR A 816 -22.05 -17.54 -0.69
N GLU A 817 -21.58 -16.92 0.39
CA GLU A 817 -21.26 -15.49 0.45
C GLU A 817 -20.03 -15.18 -0.42
N GLU A 818 -19.90 -13.92 -0.85
CA GLU A 818 -18.79 -13.49 -1.71
C GLU A 818 -17.45 -13.53 -0.95
N PRO A 819 -16.35 -14.01 -1.57
CA PRO A 819 -15.04 -13.98 -0.96
C PRO A 819 -14.51 -12.54 -0.85
N GLU A 820 -13.78 -12.27 0.23
CA GLU A 820 -13.27 -10.95 0.63
C GLU A 820 -12.18 -10.41 -0.30
N GLU A 821 -11.36 -11.32 -0.82
CA GLU A 821 -10.40 -11.08 -1.91
C GLU A 821 -11.03 -11.45 -3.25
N MET A 822 -10.59 -10.81 -4.34
CA MET A 822 -10.81 -11.33 -5.70
C MET A 822 -9.61 -12.18 -6.11
N PRO A 823 -9.63 -13.52 -5.88
CA PRO A 823 -8.61 -14.40 -6.43
C PRO A 823 -8.70 -14.39 -7.96
N LEU A 824 -7.55 -14.60 -8.62
CA LEU A 824 -7.49 -14.88 -10.05
C LEU A 824 -8.36 -16.11 -10.38
N PRO A 825 -9.44 -15.98 -11.17
CA PRO A 825 -10.25 -17.12 -11.56
C PRO A 825 -9.48 -18.10 -12.43
N ASP A 826 -9.72 -19.41 -12.25
CA ASP A 826 -9.19 -20.46 -13.12
C ASP A 826 -9.61 -20.22 -14.58
N ALA A 827 -8.67 -19.74 -15.40
CA ALA A 827 -8.92 -19.30 -16.75
C ALA A 827 -8.96 -20.48 -17.74
N GLU A 828 -10.06 -21.25 -17.76
CA GLU A 828 -10.29 -22.34 -18.74
C GLU A 828 -9.93 -21.89 -20.18
N THR A 829 -8.99 -22.58 -20.83
CA THR A 829 -8.50 -22.25 -22.19
C THR A 829 -9.63 -22.23 -23.22
N VAL A 830 -9.50 -21.38 -24.26
CA VAL A 830 -10.56 -21.23 -25.27
C VAL A 830 -10.83 -22.53 -26.03
N LEU A 831 -11.99 -23.15 -25.78
CA LEU A 831 -12.48 -24.28 -26.56
C LEU A 831 -12.80 -23.85 -28.00
N MET A 832 -12.26 -24.59 -28.97
CA MET A 832 -12.52 -24.34 -30.39
C MET A 832 -13.90 -24.89 -30.78
N ILE A 833 -14.81 -24.02 -31.20
CA ILE A 833 -16.10 -24.40 -31.77
C ILE A 833 -15.84 -25.12 -33.11
N PRO A 834 -16.39 -26.32 -33.36
CA PRO A 834 -16.17 -27.04 -34.61
C PRO A 834 -16.53 -26.20 -35.85
N GLY A 835 -15.64 -26.18 -36.84
CA GLY A 835 -15.78 -25.35 -38.04
C GLY A 835 -15.22 -23.92 -37.91
N SER A 836 -14.58 -23.58 -36.80
CA SER A 836 -13.90 -22.29 -36.63
C SER A 836 -12.54 -22.24 -37.32
N GLN A 837 -12.14 -21.06 -37.77
CA GLN A 837 -10.82 -20.74 -38.31
C GLN A 837 -10.05 -19.88 -37.29
N LEU A 838 -8.76 -20.16 -37.09
CA LEU A 838 -7.88 -19.31 -36.28
C LEU A 838 -7.49 -18.06 -37.07
N LEU A 839 -7.65 -16.87 -36.46
CA LEU A 839 -7.20 -15.60 -37.04
C LEU A 839 -5.89 -15.11 -36.41
N TRP A 840 -5.77 -15.23 -35.09
CA TRP A 840 -4.58 -14.80 -34.34
C TRP A 840 -4.38 -15.67 -33.10
N ARG A 841 -3.13 -15.82 -32.68
CA ARG A 841 -2.70 -16.45 -31.43
C ARG A 841 -1.50 -15.66 -30.89
N ILE A 842 -1.48 -15.41 -29.59
CA ILE A 842 -0.38 -14.73 -28.93
C ILE A 842 0.93 -15.52 -29.07
N ALA A 843 2.06 -14.82 -29.20
CA ALA A 843 3.36 -15.46 -29.09
C ALA A 843 3.56 -15.98 -27.64
N PRO A 844 4.14 -17.17 -27.44
CA PRO A 844 4.51 -17.63 -26.11
C PRO A 844 5.55 -16.67 -25.53
N ARG A 845 5.41 -16.33 -24.24
CA ARG A 845 6.40 -15.52 -23.53
C ARG A 845 7.72 -16.28 -23.40
N PRO A 846 8.87 -15.59 -23.48
CA PRO A 846 10.17 -16.23 -23.26
C PRO A 846 10.28 -16.68 -21.80
N GLU A 847 11.06 -17.72 -21.52
CA GLU A 847 11.15 -18.36 -20.19
C GLU A 847 11.62 -17.38 -19.09
N ASN A 848 12.45 -16.39 -19.46
CA ASN A 848 12.93 -15.32 -18.58
C ASN A 848 11.94 -14.15 -18.40
N SER A 849 10.77 -14.17 -19.05
CA SER A 849 9.77 -13.09 -19.02
C SER A 849 9.42 -12.64 -17.60
N ALA A 850 9.12 -13.58 -16.70
CA ALA A 850 8.74 -13.26 -15.32
C ALA A 850 9.85 -12.54 -14.52
N GLN A 851 11.12 -12.78 -14.86
CA GLN A 851 12.28 -12.09 -14.27
C GLN A 851 12.54 -10.71 -14.93
N MET A 852 11.85 -10.42 -16.03
CA MET A 852 12.10 -9.27 -16.91
C MET A 852 10.79 -8.47 -17.10
N TYR A 853 10.16 -8.10 -15.97
CA TYR A 853 8.91 -7.31 -15.92
C TYR A 853 7.72 -7.90 -16.70
N SER A 854 7.71 -9.22 -16.94
CA SER A 854 6.73 -9.91 -17.79
C SER A 854 6.69 -9.42 -19.25
N PHE A 855 7.84 -8.98 -19.77
CA PHE A 855 7.97 -8.47 -21.15
C PHE A 855 7.87 -9.58 -22.20
N THR A 856 7.21 -9.29 -23.32
CA THR A 856 7.35 -10.12 -24.54
C THR A 856 8.74 -9.92 -25.16
N SER A 857 9.16 -10.84 -26.03
CA SER A 857 10.41 -10.70 -26.78
C SER A 857 10.45 -9.40 -27.60
N PHE A 858 9.30 -8.89 -28.07
CA PHE A 858 9.20 -7.60 -28.73
C PHE A 858 9.44 -6.44 -27.74
N ALA A 859 8.76 -6.46 -26.58
CA ALA A 859 8.90 -5.42 -25.56
C ALA A 859 10.35 -5.32 -25.02
N MET A 860 11.04 -6.45 -24.86
CA MET A 860 12.47 -6.46 -24.47
C MET A 860 13.36 -5.69 -25.46
N GLN A 861 13.02 -5.62 -26.75
CA GLN A 861 13.83 -5.01 -27.79
C GLN A 861 13.63 -3.49 -27.91
N LEU A 862 12.54 -2.94 -27.37
CA LEU A 862 12.14 -1.54 -27.60
C LEU A 862 13.18 -0.51 -27.14
N ASN A 863 13.82 -0.78 -26.00
CA ASN A 863 14.76 0.14 -25.37
C ASN A 863 16.24 -0.27 -25.57
N GLU A 864 16.51 -1.23 -26.47
CA GLU A 864 17.86 -1.54 -26.95
C GLU A 864 18.48 -0.31 -27.62
N LEU A 865 19.74 -0.01 -27.30
CA LEU A 865 20.48 1.16 -27.80
C LEU A 865 21.87 0.73 -28.26
N ASP A 866 22.07 0.76 -29.59
CA ASP A 866 23.35 0.50 -30.23
C ASP A 866 24.11 1.80 -30.51
N LYS A 867 25.45 1.72 -30.55
CA LYS A 867 26.31 2.88 -30.83
C LYS A 867 26.09 3.50 -32.21
N GLU A 868 25.64 2.71 -33.18
CA GLU A 868 25.28 3.20 -34.52
C GLU A 868 23.93 3.93 -34.50
N MET A 869 23.01 3.49 -33.63
CA MET A 869 21.70 4.11 -33.44
C MET A 869 21.83 5.46 -32.71
N GLU A 870 22.69 5.55 -31.70
CA GLU A 870 22.99 6.79 -30.95
C GLU A 870 23.45 7.95 -31.86
N ALA A 871 24.11 7.65 -32.99
CA ALA A 871 24.54 8.65 -33.97
C ALA A 871 23.42 9.15 -34.91
N VAL A 872 22.25 8.51 -34.90
CA VAL A 872 21.15 8.73 -35.86
C VAL A 872 19.86 9.20 -35.19
N ILE A 873 19.58 8.76 -33.96
CA ILE A 873 18.36 9.14 -33.21
C ILE A 873 18.43 10.60 -32.73
N PRO A 874 17.28 11.29 -32.60
CA PRO A 874 17.25 12.61 -31.98
C PRO A 874 17.59 12.51 -30.48
N LYS A 875 18.16 13.58 -29.92
CA LYS A 875 18.44 13.70 -28.47
C LYS A 875 17.21 13.61 -27.55
N THR A 876 16.02 13.55 -28.13
CA THR A 876 14.72 13.40 -27.46
C THR A 876 14.20 11.96 -27.47
N ASP A 877 14.94 10.99 -28.04
CA ASP A 877 14.50 9.58 -28.09
C ASP A 877 14.54 8.93 -26.70
N SER A 878 13.47 8.23 -26.32
CA SER A 878 13.33 7.56 -25.01
C SER A 878 14.50 6.64 -24.63
N ARG A 879 15.27 6.10 -25.60
CA ARG A 879 16.46 5.28 -25.30
C ARG A 879 17.58 6.04 -24.60
N LEU A 880 17.66 7.35 -24.81
CA LEU A 880 18.64 8.25 -24.21
C LEU A 880 18.18 8.77 -22.84
N ARG A 881 16.96 8.41 -22.40
CA ARG A 881 16.38 8.89 -21.15
C ARG A 881 17.04 8.19 -19.94
N PRO A 882 17.70 8.94 -19.04
CA PRO A 882 18.62 8.35 -18.07
C PRO A 882 17.94 7.58 -16.92
N ASP A 883 16.75 7.99 -16.47
CA ASP A 883 16.00 7.29 -15.41
C ASP A 883 15.53 5.90 -15.85
N ILE A 884 15.02 5.78 -17.08
CA ILE A 884 14.66 4.49 -17.69
C ILE A 884 15.91 3.61 -17.84
N ARG A 885 17.03 4.16 -18.31
CA ARG A 885 18.27 3.40 -18.52
C ARG A 885 18.88 2.90 -17.22
N ALA A 886 18.88 3.72 -16.17
CA ALA A 886 19.35 3.32 -14.84
C ALA A 886 18.49 2.18 -14.28
N MET A 887 17.15 2.29 -14.39
CA MET A 887 16.22 1.24 -13.95
C MET A 887 16.42 -0.07 -14.73
N GLU A 888 16.62 0.00 -16.05
CA GLU A 888 16.87 -1.17 -16.90
C GLU A 888 18.16 -1.92 -16.53
N ASN A 889 19.17 -1.18 -16.04
CA ASN A 889 20.43 -1.71 -15.54
C ASN A 889 20.37 -2.16 -14.07
N GLY A 890 19.22 -2.03 -13.40
CA GLY A 890 19.02 -2.42 -11.99
C GLY A 890 19.43 -1.36 -10.96
N ASP A 891 19.87 -0.16 -11.39
CA ASP A 891 20.23 0.94 -10.49
C ASP A 891 19.00 1.79 -10.16
N ILE A 892 18.25 1.34 -9.15
CA ILE A 892 16.98 1.95 -8.74
C ILE A 892 17.19 3.30 -8.03
N ASP A 893 18.32 3.48 -7.35
CA ASP A 893 18.64 4.74 -6.66
C ASP A 893 18.98 5.84 -7.67
N LEU A 894 19.86 5.55 -8.64
CA LEU A 894 20.15 6.48 -9.74
C LEU A 894 18.92 6.76 -10.59
N ALA A 895 18.08 5.75 -10.86
CA ALA A 895 16.83 5.94 -11.59
C ALA A 895 15.86 6.88 -10.85
N SER A 896 15.80 6.79 -9.51
CA SER A 896 14.98 7.66 -8.66
C SER A 896 15.50 9.10 -8.65
N GLU A 897 16.82 9.30 -8.55
CA GLU A 897 17.46 10.62 -8.61
C GLU A 897 17.26 11.28 -9.99
N GLU A 898 17.54 10.56 -11.08
CA GLU A 898 17.38 11.06 -12.44
C GLU A 898 15.91 11.36 -12.77
N LYS A 899 14.97 10.50 -12.37
CA LYS A 899 13.52 10.74 -12.58
C LYS A 899 13.10 12.07 -11.95
N LYS A 900 13.51 12.29 -10.69
CA LYS A 900 13.25 13.54 -9.98
C LYS A 900 13.89 14.74 -10.71
N ARG A 901 15.15 14.62 -11.14
CA ARG A 901 15.87 15.68 -11.88
C ARG A 901 15.16 16.07 -13.17
N LEU A 902 14.69 15.08 -13.94
CA LEU A 902 13.95 15.27 -15.19
C LEU A 902 12.59 15.96 -14.97
N GLU A 903 11.82 15.48 -13.99
CA GLU A 903 10.51 16.07 -13.66
C GLU A 903 10.63 17.48 -13.07
N GLU A 904 11.71 17.79 -12.33
CA GLU A 904 12.04 19.15 -11.89
C GLU A 904 12.45 20.05 -13.07
N LYS A 905 13.31 19.58 -13.99
CA LYS A 905 13.69 20.31 -15.23
C LYS A 905 12.46 20.64 -16.07
N GLN A 906 11.54 19.69 -16.25
CA GLN A 906 10.29 19.90 -16.96
C GLN A 906 9.39 20.96 -16.28
N ARG A 907 9.20 20.86 -14.96
CA ARG A 907 8.39 21.83 -14.19
C ARG A 907 8.99 23.25 -14.25
N ALA A 908 10.30 23.38 -14.12
CA ALA A 908 11.00 24.66 -14.27
C ALA A 908 10.80 25.25 -15.67
N THR A 909 10.96 24.44 -16.72
CA THR A 909 10.78 24.87 -18.13
C THR A 909 9.34 25.30 -18.42
N ARG A 910 8.33 24.58 -17.89
CA ARG A 910 6.91 24.99 -17.99
C ARG A 910 6.67 26.34 -17.31
N LYS A 911 7.23 26.56 -16.12
CA LYS A 911 7.11 27.80 -15.34
C LYS A 911 7.88 28.99 -15.96
N MET A 912 8.88 28.72 -16.81
CA MET A 912 9.52 29.75 -17.63
C MET A 912 8.63 30.15 -18.81
N ARG A 913 8.09 29.18 -19.56
CA ARG A 913 7.17 29.45 -20.69
C ARG A 913 5.92 30.20 -20.27
N SER A 914 5.31 29.84 -19.12
CA SER A 914 4.15 30.57 -18.57
C SER A 914 4.46 31.99 -18.08
N ARG A 915 5.73 32.45 -18.18
CA ARG A 915 6.15 33.82 -17.90
C ARG A 915 6.59 34.57 -19.17
N SER A 916 6.93 33.86 -20.24
CA SER A 916 7.33 34.45 -21.53
C SER A 916 6.19 34.54 -22.56
N ASP A 917 5.00 34.01 -22.23
CA ASP A 917 3.85 33.92 -23.14
C ASP A 917 4.13 33.05 -24.39
N GLU A 918 5.15 32.19 -24.31
CA GLU A 918 5.57 31.30 -25.39
C GLU A 918 4.82 29.96 -25.32
N GLU A 919 3.89 29.76 -26.26
CA GLU A 919 3.21 28.48 -26.44
C GLU A 919 4.18 27.35 -26.81
N TRP A 920 3.91 26.14 -26.31
CA TRP A 920 4.67 24.96 -26.69
C TRP A 920 4.29 24.51 -28.11
N LYS A 921 5.27 24.52 -29.02
CA LYS A 921 5.13 24.00 -30.38
C LYS A 921 5.70 22.59 -30.49
N THR A 922 4.82 21.62 -30.72
CA THR A 922 5.17 20.24 -31.10
C THR A 922 5.96 20.22 -32.41
N ARG A 923 6.83 19.21 -32.58
CA ARG A 923 7.78 19.19 -33.70
C ARG A 923 7.32 18.33 -34.87
N TRP A 924 6.77 17.17 -34.60
CA TRP A 924 6.49 16.14 -35.61
C TRP A 924 5.01 15.89 -35.82
N PHE A 925 4.16 16.39 -34.93
CA PHE A 925 2.71 16.29 -35.03
C PHE A 925 2.04 17.65 -34.91
N HIS A 926 0.84 17.80 -35.48
CA HIS A 926 -0.02 18.97 -35.36
C HIS A 926 -1.47 18.54 -35.06
N GLN A 927 -2.24 19.37 -34.37
CA GLN A 927 -3.67 19.11 -34.18
C GLN A 927 -4.44 19.31 -35.48
N GLY A 928 -5.35 18.40 -35.79
CA GLY A 928 -6.24 18.49 -36.93
C GLY A 928 -7.46 17.59 -36.79
N PRO A 929 -8.50 17.79 -37.63
CA PRO A 929 -9.60 16.84 -37.71
C PRO A 929 -9.11 15.55 -38.39
N ASN A 930 -9.40 14.39 -37.79
CA ASN A 930 -9.19 13.09 -38.40
C ASN A 930 -9.98 13.02 -39.72
N PRO A 931 -9.33 12.67 -40.85
CA PRO A 931 -9.93 12.84 -42.18
C PRO A 931 -11.14 11.92 -42.45
N HIS A 932 -11.34 10.88 -41.65
CA HIS A 932 -12.37 9.86 -41.90
C HIS A 932 -13.61 10.01 -41.00
N ASN A 933 -13.46 10.49 -39.76
CA ASN A 933 -14.56 10.63 -38.81
C ASN A 933 -14.75 12.06 -38.25
N GLY A 934 -13.83 13.01 -38.52
CA GLY A 934 -13.90 14.39 -38.08
C GLY A 934 -13.63 14.64 -36.58
N SER A 935 -13.18 13.65 -35.82
CA SER A 935 -12.74 13.86 -34.42
C SER A 935 -11.46 14.70 -34.38
N GLN A 936 -11.18 15.39 -33.27
CA GLN A 936 -9.85 15.99 -33.07
C GLN A 936 -8.81 14.89 -32.86
N ASP A 937 -7.67 15.02 -33.55
CA ASP A 937 -6.57 14.06 -33.53
C ASP A 937 -5.22 14.80 -33.71
N TRP A 938 -4.11 14.08 -33.52
CA TRP A 938 -2.76 14.58 -33.78
C TRP A 938 -2.19 13.91 -35.03
N LEU A 939 -2.06 14.69 -36.09
CA LEU A 939 -1.62 14.22 -37.41
C LEU A 939 -0.12 14.43 -37.57
N TYR A 940 0.56 13.44 -38.16
CA TYR A 940 1.99 13.51 -38.44
C TYR A 940 2.29 14.55 -39.53
N SER A 941 3.27 15.41 -39.25
CA SER A 941 3.66 16.55 -40.09
C SER A 941 4.73 16.21 -41.15
N GLY A 942 5.31 15.01 -41.10
CA GLY A 942 6.46 14.64 -41.92
C GLY A 942 7.81 15.12 -41.34
N GLY A 943 8.89 14.91 -42.09
CA GLY A 943 10.23 15.45 -41.79
C GLY A 943 11.06 14.72 -40.72
N TYR A 944 10.46 13.88 -39.86
CA TYR A 944 11.21 13.20 -38.79
C TYR A 944 12.33 12.29 -39.33
N TRP A 945 12.01 11.52 -40.38
CA TRP A 945 12.93 10.57 -41.01
C TRP A 945 14.02 11.22 -41.88
N ASP A 946 13.95 12.53 -42.14
CA ASP A 946 14.96 13.27 -42.90
C ASP A 946 16.24 13.55 -42.08
N ARG A 947 16.23 13.19 -40.78
CA ARG A 947 17.34 13.29 -39.82
C ARG A 947 17.93 14.70 -39.60
N ASN A 948 17.26 15.75 -40.08
CA ASN A 948 17.71 17.12 -39.92
C ASN A 948 17.25 17.72 -38.57
N TYR A 949 17.93 17.33 -37.49
CA TYR A 949 17.57 17.68 -36.11
C TYR A 949 18.08 19.04 -35.63
N SER A 950 17.83 20.10 -36.39
CA SER A 950 18.06 21.47 -35.95
C SER A 950 17.05 21.90 -34.87
N GLN A 951 17.53 22.51 -33.78
CA GLN A 951 16.70 23.16 -32.75
C GLN A 951 15.70 22.25 -32.01
N LEU A 952 16.06 21.00 -31.71
CA LEU A 952 15.26 20.13 -30.84
C LEU A 952 15.26 20.58 -29.37
N PRO A 953 14.13 20.36 -28.64
CA PRO A 953 14.03 20.72 -27.23
C PRO A 953 15.03 19.93 -26.38
N ASP A 954 15.47 20.54 -25.28
CA ASP A 954 16.42 19.92 -24.35
C ASP A 954 15.70 19.41 -23.10
N ILE A 955 15.38 18.12 -23.08
CA ILE A 955 14.46 17.53 -22.11
C ILE A 955 15.14 16.63 -21.06
N TYR A 956 16.32 16.07 -21.37
CA TYR A 956 17.09 15.21 -20.47
C TYR A 956 18.13 15.96 -19.65
#